data_AF-A0A8J3S6A8-F1
#
_entry.id   AF-A0A8J3S6A8-F1
#
_cell.length_a   1.000
_cell.length_b   1.000
_cell.length_c   1.000
_cell.angle_alpha   90.00
_cell.angle_beta   90.00
_cell.angle_gamma   90.00
#
_symmetry.space_group_name_H-M   'P 1'
#
loop_
_entity.id
_entity.type
_entity.pdbx_description
1 polymer ?
#
loop_
_entity_poly.entity_id
_entity_poly.type
_entity_poly.pdbx_seq_one_letter_code
_entity_poly.pdbx_strand_id
1 'polypeptide(L)'
;MPHLRPSAPHTRTPVLHGRAAELDTLRGLAAGALLGAGGALLLLGAPGTGKSALLDAVAEAVTGTTTGAASGTASGTASGTTSGTTADAVPGGEETGRFLVLRARGTRTEEHLPYAGLHALLRPIAGGTAPPLPPAQAAVLARALELGTADGGLALPAAVLSLLRAVDRPILICADDVHLLDAPSREILFFVARRLAGERIAMLLTATEKAAEETAENATGNAAGDAAEGAPGGDGAFPGTSHDASRAVSRPAFRGVPGGIPGDVPTLVLGGLDEEASRRVLTDLAPEMTEDLRASLAQTAHGNPLALRELVGSLTPAQLSGTAAPPETPPPGGRLWRAHAERLSRLPRDTGNLLLLIAADPELDTATLLRAAEPGCALTALEAAERAGIIVRLPEDRYDFREPVVRAVVYGDAPAARRRAAHLALTRLLNQEHQRLRRAWHRAAALDGPAERLADELVEELAAAPAGGRGAFPEPFRVLERAAELTTRGGTRAARLAAAARHAWHAGLPQRARSLLNRLNRLNSLTISEEVRGRAELVRGSLELRSGKTGSACDELLAAAEWLLDRDREEAVRALVRASEASYMAGDTQRFLSIVRRSAALRRPDDPPVTQLMFEYLEGIAATFRGHHRDAAAPLRRVLELAPSVDTPSVLVWACVSSLLLGDDAQALKLSTRAMETARAQGAVSTVPQVLEFLIQAELWLGRYASVAANAMEGLRLAQETGRLNSAAQHLAWLALAAAVEGDEETCRIRAGSAIELADAHGLGVVGALGGWALAHLDVAAGRHANAAGRLRAVARADGTGGHLVIRVMATPHFVEAAARTGDLEPARAALAVLDRWVASTGSPDRLALAARCHALLAEPGESEERFREALDLHHRGSCAFETARTQLLFGGALRRNRRPGAAREHLHGALETFERYGARLWAEQARSELRAAGDAPPRPGGHTLVTGTAAPAEAAESPAVQALTAQQLQIARLVADGATNREVAARLFLSPRTVEHHLRNIFSRLGIRSRVELTRLLLG
;
A
#
# COMPACT_ATOMS: atom_id res chain seq x y z
N MET A 1 -3.54 -3.27 41.40
CA MET A 1 -4.42 -4.41 41.01
C MET A 1 -5.86 -3.97 41.13
N PRO A 2 -6.52 -3.73 39.98
CA PRO A 2 -7.84 -4.32 39.74
C PRO A 2 -7.77 -5.17 38.47
N HIS A 3 -8.35 -6.36 38.54
CA HIS A 3 -8.44 -7.31 37.45
C HIS A 3 -9.38 -6.77 36.36
N LEU A 4 -8.84 -6.42 35.20
CA LEU A 4 -9.61 -6.31 33.96
C LEU A 4 -10.22 -7.68 33.67
N ARG A 5 -11.53 -7.82 33.89
CA ARG A 5 -12.29 -8.96 33.39
C ARG A 5 -12.21 -8.96 31.86
N PRO A 6 -12.00 -10.11 31.19
CA PRO A 6 -12.14 -10.18 29.75
C PRO A 6 -13.59 -9.86 29.38
N SER A 7 -13.77 -8.81 28.57
CA SER A 7 -15.02 -8.49 27.89
C SER A 7 -15.53 -9.73 27.16
N ALA A 8 -16.82 -10.04 27.28
CA ALA A 8 -17.44 -11.13 26.53
C ALA A 8 -17.16 -10.97 25.02
N PRO A 9 -16.91 -12.06 24.27
CA PRO A 9 -16.64 -11.96 22.85
C PRO A 9 -17.92 -11.47 22.16
N HIS A 10 -17.89 -10.23 21.65
CA HIS A 10 -18.82 -9.84 20.60
C HIS A 10 -18.61 -10.79 19.42
N THR A 11 -19.56 -11.69 19.20
CA THR A 11 -19.63 -12.56 18.02
C THR A 11 -19.93 -11.70 16.78
N ARG A 12 -18.94 -10.92 16.33
CA ARG A 12 -18.90 -10.36 14.99
C ARG A 12 -18.22 -11.38 14.09
N THR A 13 -18.90 -11.78 13.01
CA THR A 13 -18.31 -12.56 11.93
C THR A 13 -17.09 -11.80 11.41
N PRO A 14 -15.92 -12.44 11.24
CA PRO A 14 -14.73 -11.74 10.79
C PRO A 14 -14.92 -11.25 9.35
N VAL A 15 -14.85 -9.93 9.15
CA VAL A 15 -14.86 -9.33 7.80
C VAL A 15 -13.58 -9.76 7.08
N LEU A 16 -13.71 -10.35 5.89
CA LEU A 16 -12.58 -10.72 5.06
C LEU A 16 -12.10 -9.50 4.25
N HIS A 17 -11.00 -8.90 4.69
CA HIS A 17 -10.37 -7.78 3.99
C HIS A 17 -9.50 -8.26 2.82
N GLY A 18 -9.48 -7.48 1.72
CA GLY A 18 -8.60 -7.73 0.58
C GLY A 18 -8.92 -8.99 -0.25
N ARG A 19 -10.12 -9.58 -0.08
CA ARG A 19 -10.51 -10.85 -0.72
C ARG A 19 -11.77 -10.79 -1.59
N ALA A 20 -12.17 -9.59 -2.01
CA ALA A 20 -13.42 -9.39 -2.73
C ALA A 20 -13.44 -10.14 -4.08
N ALA A 21 -12.34 -10.12 -4.84
CA ALA A 21 -12.27 -10.76 -6.15
C ALA A 21 -12.34 -12.29 -6.06
N GLU A 22 -11.66 -12.87 -5.06
CA GLU A 22 -11.70 -14.30 -4.80
C GLU A 22 -13.09 -14.72 -4.31
N LEU A 23 -13.69 -13.96 -3.39
CA LEU A 23 -15.06 -14.21 -2.95
C LEU A 23 -16.08 -14.12 -4.11
N ASP A 24 -15.95 -13.13 -5.00
CA ASP A 24 -16.80 -13.02 -6.20
C ASP A 24 -16.69 -14.26 -7.08
N THR A 25 -15.47 -14.77 -7.28
CA THR A 25 -15.20 -15.97 -8.08
C THR A 25 -15.84 -17.21 -7.46
N LEU A 26 -15.64 -17.41 -6.14
CA LEU A 26 -16.19 -18.56 -5.42
C LEU A 26 -17.71 -18.52 -5.32
N ARG A 27 -18.29 -17.32 -5.10
CA ARG A 27 -19.75 -17.11 -5.12
C ARG A 27 -20.32 -17.31 -6.52
N GLY A 28 -19.59 -16.91 -7.57
CA GLY A 28 -19.94 -17.18 -8.95
C GLY A 28 -20.04 -18.67 -9.25
N LEU A 29 -19.11 -19.48 -8.73
CA LEU A 29 -19.17 -20.95 -8.85
C LEU A 29 -20.41 -21.53 -8.15
N ALA A 30 -20.69 -21.09 -6.93
CA ALA A 30 -21.88 -21.52 -6.21
C ALA A 30 -23.17 -21.10 -6.94
N ALA A 31 -23.26 -19.85 -7.42
CA ALA A 31 -24.40 -19.37 -8.20
C ALA A 31 -24.57 -20.16 -9.52
N GLY A 32 -23.48 -20.54 -10.18
CA GLY A 32 -23.52 -21.42 -11.35
C GLY A 32 -24.16 -22.78 -11.05
N ALA A 33 -23.80 -23.40 -9.93
CA ALA A 33 -24.41 -24.67 -9.51
C ALA A 33 -25.93 -24.57 -9.27
N LEU A 34 -26.46 -23.42 -8.80
CA LEU A 34 -27.91 -23.21 -8.72
C LEU A 34 -28.60 -23.31 -10.09
N LEU A 35 -27.91 -22.88 -11.14
CA LEU A 35 -28.40 -22.85 -12.51
C LEU A 35 -28.07 -24.14 -13.28
N GLY A 36 -27.55 -25.19 -12.61
CA GLY A 36 -27.12 -26.43 -13.25
C GLY A 36 -25.78 -26.31 -14.00
N ALA A 37 -25.03 -25.24 -13.77
CA ALA A 37 -23.67 -25.04 -14.27
C ALA A 37 -22.64 -25.33 -13.15
N GLY A 38 -22.68 -26.55 -12.62
CA GLY A 38 -21.76 -27.03 -11.60
C GLY A 38 -20.31 -27.07 -12.07
N GLY A 39 -19.39 -27.06 -11.12
CA GLY A 39 -17.96 -27.00 -11.39
C GLY A 39 -17.11 -27.14 -10.14
N ALA A 40 -15.80 -27.28 -10.34
CA ALA A 40 -14.82 -27.39 -9.28
C ALA A 40 -13.75 -26.30 -9.41
N LEU A 41 -13.24 -25.82 -8.26
CA LEU A 41 -12.14 -24.87 -8.19
C LEU A 41 -11.15 -25.30 -7.10
N LEU A 42 -9.87 -25.34 -7.44
CA LEU A 42 -8.77 -25.59 -6.51
C LEU A 42 -8.10 -24.27 -6.10
N LEU A 43 -8.11 -23.96 -4.80
CA LEU A 43 -7.43 -22.81 -4.24
C LEU A 43 -6.03 -23.23 -3.76
N LEU A 44 -5.00 -22.66 -4.37
CA LEU A 44 -3.60 -22.87 -3.98
C LEU A 44 -3.09 -21.68 -3.18
N GLY A 45 -2.16 -21.91 -2.26
CA GLY A 45 -1.43 -20.83 -1.60
C GLY A 45 -0.62 -21.33 -0.40
N ALA A 46 0.31 -20.50 0.08
CA ALA A 46 1.13 -20.82 1.25
C ALA A 46 0.30 -21.10 2.53
N PRO A 47 0.87 -21.75 3.56
CA PRO A 47 0.22 -21.92 4.85
C PRO A 47 -0.25 -20.58 5.44
N GLY A 48 -1.49 -20.51 5.93
CA GLY A 48 -2.02 -19.32 6.58
C GLY A 48 -2.56 -18.20 5.66
N THR A 49 -2.52 -18.34 4.33
CA THR A 49 -2.98 -17.30 3.37
C THR A 49 -4.48 -16.98 3.39
N GLY A 50 -5.29 -17.77 4.10
CA GLY A 50 -6.74 -17.54 4.25
C GLY A 50 -7.64 -18.48 3.42
N LYS A 51 -7.10 -19.56 2.84
CA LYS A 51 -7.86 -20.57 2.07
C LYS A 51 -9.10 -21.07 2.82
N SER A 52 -8.93 -21.62 4.03
CA SER A 52 -10.05 -22.15 4.83
C SER A 52 -11.10 -21.07 5.16
N ALA A 53 -10.66 -19.83 5.41
CA ALA A 53 -11.57 -18.72 5.71
C ALA A 53 -12.46 -18.33 4.50
N LEU A 54 -11.94 -18.46 3.28
CA LEU A 54 -12.74 -18.28 2.06
C LEU A 54 -13.78 -19.37 1.88
N LEU A 55 -13.41 -20.63 2.14
CA LEU A 55 -14.35 -21.76 2.12
C LEU A 55 -15.49 -21.56 3.12
N ASP A 56 -15.15 -21.09 4.32
CA ASP A 56 -16.14 -20.80 5.38
C ASP A 56 -17.06 -19.65 4.99
N ALA A 57 -16.53 -18.54 4.49
CA ALA A 57 -17.33 -17.39 4.08
C ALA A 57 -18.31 -17.71 2.93
N VAL A 58 -17.93 -18.58 2.00
CA VAL A 58 -18.82 -19.03 0.91
C VAL A 58 -19.88 -19.96 1.45
N ALA A 59 -19.50 -20.93 2.29
CA ALA A 59 -20.44 -21.85 2.94
C ALA A 59 -21.49 -21.11 3.77
N GLU A 60 -21.09 -20.13 4.58
CA GLU A 60 -22.00 -19.31 5.38
C GLU A 60 -22.95 -18.47 4.52
N ALA A 61 -22.45 -17.92 3.39
CA ALA A 61 -23.26 -17.12 2.48
C ALA A 61 -24.36 -17.95 1.79
N VAL A 62 -24.10 -19.21 1.47
CA VAL A 62 -25.07 -20.08 0.76
C VAL A 62 -26.08 -20.77 1.69
N THR A 63 -25.76 -20.95 2.97
CA THR A 63 -26.67 -21.54 3.97
C THR A 63 -27.70 -20.55 4.52
N GLY A 64 -27.58 -19.26 4.19
CA GLY A 64 -28.51 -18.22 4.67
C GLY A 64 -28.36 -17.91 6.17
N THR A 65 -27.30 -18.41 6.82
CA THR A 65 -26.92 -18.03 8.18
C THR A 65 -26.28 -16.65 8.17
N THR A 66 -27.05 -15.64 7.80
CA THR A 66 -26.68 -14.23 7.92
C THR A 66 -27.25 -13.71 9.23
N THR A 67 -26.53 -13.83 10.34
CA THR A 67 -26.81 -12.97 11.50
C THR A 67 -26.37 -11.57 11.14
N GLY A 68 -27.36 -10.70 10.90
CA GLY A 68 -27.21 -9.48 10.12
C GLY A 68 -26.24 -8.44 10.69
N ALA A 69 -25.63 -7.71 9.75
CA ALA A 69 -25.36 -6.29 9.89
C ALA A 69 -25.56 -5.63 8.52
N ALA A 70 -26.80 -5.22 8.26
CA ALA A 70 -27.08 -4.28 7.18
C ALA A 70 -26.61 -2.90 7.66
N SER A 71 -25.59 -2.37 6.98
CA SER A 71 -25.28 -0.93 7.02
C SER A 71 -26.40 -0.19 6.29
N GLY A 72 -27.34 0.35 7.06
CA GLY A 72 -28.40 1.24 6.60
C GLY A 72 -28.51 2.42 7.56
N THR A 73 -28.12 3.58 7.07
CA THR A 73 -28.29 4.90 7.69
C THR A 73 -29.76 5.17 8.04
N ALA A 74 -30.07 5.56 9.29
CA ALA A 74 -31.11 6.55 9.61
C ALA A 74 -31.06 6.97 11.09
N SER A 75 -31.10 8.29 11.27
CA SER A 75 -31.34 9.04 12.50
C SER A 75 -32.76 8.88 13.07
N GLY A 76 -32.93 9.05 14.39
CA GLY A 76 -34.15 9.65 14.96
C GLY A 76 -34.89 8.91 16.10
N THR A 77 -34.59 9.32 17.34
CA THR A 77 -35.50 9.57 18.49
C THR A 77 -36.58 8.55 18.94
N ALA A 78 -36.33 7.97 20.12
CA ALA A 78 -37.13 7.89 21.36
C ALA A 78 -38.65 7.54 21.42
N SER A 79 -38.91 6.56 22.31
CA SER A 79 -39.99 6.42 23.31
C SER A 79 -41.34 5.77 22.95
N GLY A 80 -41.80 4.86 23.83
CA GLY A 80 -43.24 4.54 23.98
C GLY A 80 -43.61 3.05 24.13
N THR A 81 -43.94 2.67 25.36
CA THR A 81 -44.40 1.39 25.94
C THR A 81 -45.69 0.71 25.40
N THR A 82 -45.73 -0.63 25.63
CA THR A 82 -46.85 -1.52 26.06
C THR A 82 -47.88 -2.14 25.09
N SER A 83 -47.81 -3.49 25.03
CA SER A 83 -48.87 -4.54 25.14
C SER A 83 -49.99 -4.68 24.11
N GLY A 84 -50.21 -5.92 23.61
CA GLY A 84 -51.54 -6.40 23.21
C GLY A 84 -51.62 -7.32 21.98
N THR A 85 -51.31 -8.60 22.17
CA THR A 85 -52.00 -9.83 21.71
C THR A 85 -52.85 -9.86 20.40
N THR A 86 -52.52 -10.88 19.60
CA THR A 86 -53.32 -11.71 18.65
C THR A 86 -53.71 -11.22 17.25
N ALA A 87 -53.27 -12.07 16.30
CA ALA A 87 -53.89 -12.44 15.04
C ALA A 87 -53.96 -11.39 13.93
N ASP A 88 -52.99 -11.45 13.01
CA ASP A 88 -53.38 -11.75 11.63
C ASP A 88 -52.24 -12.42 10.84
N ALA A 89 -52.64 -13.45 10.09
CA ALA A 89 -51.76 -14.32 9.33
C ALA A 89 -51.23 -13.62 8.07
N VAL A 90 -49.91 -13.58 7.94
CA VAL A 90 -49.21 -13.42 6.66
C VAL A 90 -48.19 -14.56 6.59
N PRO A 91 -48.14 -15.35 5.50
CA PRO A 91 -47.51 -16.66 5.52
C PRO A 91 -46.01 -16.55 5.75
N GLY A 92 -45.58 -17.00 6.93
CA GLY A 92 -44.24 -17.49 7.16
C GLY A 92 -44.07 -18.81 6.40
N GLY A 93 -43.21 -18.77 5.39
CA GLY A 93 -42.58 -19.96 4.81
C GLY A 93 -41.08 -19.79 4.99
N GLU A 94 -40.52 -20.58 5.90
CA GLU A 94 -39.10 -20.73 6.18
C GLU A 94 -38.33 -21.16 4.91
N GLU A 95 -37.59 -20.26 4.26
CA GLU A 95 -36.52 -20.66 3.32
C GLU A 95 -35.19 -20.77 4.08
N THR A 96 -35.06 -21.81 4.91
CA THR A 96 -33.77 -22.18 5.53
C THR A 96 -32.97 -23.08 4.57
N GLY A 97 -31.85 -22.55 4.05
CA GLY A 97 -30.73 -23.28 3.44
C GLY A 97 -30.86 -23.67 1.96
N ARG A 98 -30.49 -22.77 1.02
CA ARG A 98 -30.48 -23.02 -0.44
C ARG A 98 -29.50 -24.10 -0.90
N PHE A 99 -28.50 -24.45 -0.09
CA PHE A 99 -27.47 -25.44 -0.39
C PHE A 99 -27.34 -26.49 0.72
N LEU A 100 -27.02 -27.73 0.32
CA LEU A 100 -26.40 -28.71 1.20
C LEU A 100 -24.89 -28.51 1.19
N VAL A 101 -24.30 -28.16 2.33
CA VAL A 101 -22.84 -28.01 2.46
C VAL A 101 -22.23 -29.30 3.00
N LEU A 102 -21.36 -29.94 2.22
CA LEU A 102 -20.58 -31.11 2.61
C LEU A 102 -19.13 -30.70 2.86
N ARG A 103 -18.55 -31.14 3.98
CA ARG A 103 -17.20 -30.74 4.39
C ARG A 103 -16.29 -31.94 4.60
N ALA A 104 -15.07 -31.83 4.12
CA ALA A 104 -13.97 -32.72 4.45
C ALA A 104 -12.73 -31.90 4.75
N ARG A 105 -11.87 -32.39 5.64
CA ARG A 105 -10.60 -31.74 5.96
C ARG A 105 -9.50 -32.79 6.03
N GLY A 106 -8.43 -32.57 5.28
CA GLY A 106 -7.23 -33.39 5.35
C GLY A 106 -6.53 -33.26 6.70
N THR A 107 -6.17 -34.39 7.29
CA THR A 107 -5.36 -34.45 8.51
C THR A 107 -4.27 -35.50 8.34
N ARG A 108 -3.04 -35.19 8.78
CA ARG A 108 -1.91 -36.14 8.65
C ARG A 108 -2.12 -37.44 9.40
N THR A 109 -2.86 -37.41 10.50
CA THR A 109 -3.18 -38.59 11.29
C THR A 109 -4.04 -39.60 10.52
N GLU A 110 -4.78 -39.14 9.51
CA GLU A 110 -5.72 -39.94 8.74
C GLU A 110 -5.28 -40.14 7.29
N GLU A 111 -4.15 -39.56 6.86
CA GLU A 111 -3.62 -39.66 5.49
C GLU A 111 -3.36 -41.12 5.05
N HIS A 112 -3.06 -41.99 6.01
CA HIS A 112 -2.81 -43.42 5.77
C HIS A 112 -4.05 -44.30 5.91
N LEU A 113 -5.22 -43.74 6.25
CA LEU A 113 -6.47 -44.47 6.45
C LEU A 113 -7.31 -44.40 5.16
N PRO A 114 -7.39 -45.48 4.35
CA PRO A 114 -8.11 -45.46 3.09
C PRO A 114 -9.58 -45.07 3.28
N TYR A 115 -10.07 -44.16 2.43
CA TYR A 115 -11.45 -43.66 2.39
C TYR A 115 -11.90 -42.85 3.63
N ALA A 116 -11.01 -42.49 4.55
CA ALA A 116 -11.35 -41.69 5.73
C ALA A 116 -11.90 -40.30 5.34
N GLY A 117 -11.29 -39.64 4.36
CA GLY A 117 -11.75 -38.36 3.84
C GLY A 117 -13.12 -38.44 3.17
N LEU A 118 -13.34 -39.50 2.39
CA LEU A 118 -14.61 -39.76 1.72
C LEU A 118 -15.73 -40.09 2.73
N HIS A 119 -15.42 -40.87 3.76
CA HIS A 119 -16.32 -41.15 4.86
C HIS A 119 -16.74 -39.87 5.58
N ALA A 120 -15.79 -39.00 5.92
CA ALA A 120 -16.09 -37.71 6.54
C ALA A 120 -17.02 -36.84 5.66
N LEU A 121 -16.78 -36.83 4.34
CA LEU A 121 -17.56 -36.03 3.39
C LEU A 121 -19.00 -36.53 3.21
N LEU A 122 -19.19 -37.85 3.07
CA LEU A 122 -20.48 -38.44 2.68
C LEU A 122 -21.36 -38.79 3.88
N ARG A 123 -20.82 -38.79 5.11
CA ARG A 123 -21.57 -39.04 6.34
C ARG A 123 -22.91 -38.27 6.45
N PRO A 124 -23.01 -36.98 6.07
CA PRO A 124 -24.27 -36.24 6.15
C PRO A 124 -25.38 -36.74 5.21
N ILE A 125 -25.02 -37.45 4.13
CA ILE A 125 -25.97 -37.91 3.10
C ILE A 125 -26.21 -39.41 3.09
N ALA A 126 -25.27 -40.19 3.62
CA ALA A 126 -25.40 -41.64 3.74
C ALA A 126 -26.56 -42.11 4.64
N GLY A 127 -27.05 -41.23 5.54
CA GLY A 127 -28.06 -41.56 6.57
C GLY A 127 -29.53 -41.21 6.25
N GLY A 128 -29.88 -40.82 5.01
CA GLY A 128 -31.30 -40.69 4.62
C GLY A 128 -31.73 -39.42 3.88
N THR A 129 -30.81 -38.62 3.34
CA THR A 129 -31.16 -37.43 2.53
C THR A 129 -31.07 -37.65 1.01
N ALA A 130 -30.57 -38.79 0.56
CA ALA A 130 -30.52 -39.19 -0.85
C ALA A 130 -31.41 -40.42 -1.11
N PRO A 131 -32.04 -40.54 -2.30
CA PRO A 131 -32.70 -41.75 -2.77
C PRO A 131 -31.78 -42.98 -2.71
N PRO A 132 -32.35 -44.20 -2.53
CA PRO A 132 -31.54 -45.41 -2.49
C PRO A 132 -30.81 -45.63 -3.82
N LEU A 133 -29.49 -45.74 -3.74
CA LEU A 133 -28.65 -46.13 -4.88
C LEU A 133 -29.02 -47.54 -5.37
N PRO A 134 -28.77 -47.86 -6.65
CA PRO A 134 -28.82 -49.24 -7.13
C PRO A 134 -28.02 -50.18 -6.20
N PRO A 135 -28.53 -51.38 -5.87
CA PRO A 135 -27.92 -52.26 -4.86
C PRO A 135 -26.43 -52.54 -5.06
N ALA A 136 -25.98 -52.65 -6.32
CA ALA A 136 -24.58 -52.85 -6.66
C ALA A 136 -23.70 -51.63 -6.31
N GLN A 137 -24.20 -50.40 -6.51
CA GLN A 137 -23.49 -49.18 -6.16
C GLN A 137 -23.49 -48.94 -4.64
N ALA A 138 -24.61 -49.23 -3.99
CA ALA A 138 -24.75 -49.14 -2.53
C ALA A 138 -23.77 -50.08 -1.82
N ALA A 139 -23.64 -51.34 -2.28
CA ALA A 139 -22.74 -52.32 -1.69
C ALA A 139 -21.25 -51.92 -1.82
N VAL A 140 -20.84 -51.39 -2.98
CA VAL A 140 -19.47 -50.91 -3.19
C VAL A 140 -19.16 -49.70 -2.31
N LEU A 141 -20.10 -48.76 -2.19
CA LEU A 141 -19.93 -47.60 -1.33
C LEU A 141 -19.88 -47.98 0.16
N ALA A 142 -20.80 -48.83 0.64
CA ALA A 142 -20.83 -49.29 2.02
C ALA A 142 -19.52 -49.99 2.41
N ARG A 143 -19.01 -50.86 1.53
CA ARG A 143 -17.73 -51.57 1.76
C ARG A 143 -16.54 -50.61 1.86
N ALA A 144 -16.50 -49.57 1.03
CA ALA A 144 -15.45 -48.54 1.10
C ALA A 144 -15.51 -47.75 2.42
N LEU A 145 -16.72 -47.39 2.87
CA LEU A 145 -16.94 -46.56 4.06
C LEU A 145 -16.83 -47.33 5.39
N GLU A 146 -17.21 -48.62 5.42
CA GLU A 146 -17.22 -49.46 6.63
C GLU A 146 -15.94 -50.28 6.80
N LEU A 147 -15.38 -50.79 5.69
CA LEU A 147 -14.26 -51.74 5.71
C LEU A 147 -12.96 -51.15 5.16
N GLY A 148 -12.95 -49.89 4.71
CA GLY A 148 -11.76 -49.25 4.15
C GLY A 148 -11.24 -49.92 2.87
N THR A 149 -12.07 -50.71 2.18
CA THR A 149 -11.70 -51.48 0.98
C THR A 149 -12.76 -51.32 -0.10
N ALA A 150 -12.36 -51.28 -1.37
CA ALA A 150 -13.30 -51.20 -2.47
C ALA A 150 -12.89 -52.15 -3.60
N ASP A 151 -13.82 -53.01 -4.02
CA ASP A 151 -13.64 -53.88 -5.18
C ASP A 151 -14.22 -53.17 -6.42
N GLY A 152 -13.35 -52.82 -7.38
CA GLY A 152 -13.76 -52.42 -8.73
C GLY A 152 -13.51 -50.95 -9.09
N GLY A 153 -12.41 -50.70 -9.81
CA GLY A 153 -11.97 -49.42 -10.41
C GLY A 153 -13.01 -48.29 -10.48
N LEU A 154 -13.72 -48.14 -11.61
CA LEU A 154 -14.65 -47.02 -11.83
C LEU A 154 -15.94 -47.11 -10.99
N ALA A 155 -16.23 -48.25 -10.34
CA ALA A 155 -17.51 -48.49 -9.69
C ALA A 155 -17.72 -47.59 -8.47
N LEU A 156 -16.69 -47.41 -7.62
CA LEU A 156 -16.77 -46.56 -6.43
C LEU A 156 -16.87 -45.06 -6.80
N PRO A 157 -15.98 -44.47 -7.64
CA PRO A 157 -16.14 -43.08 -8.06
C PRO A 157 -17.48 -42.78 -8.75
N ALA A 158 -18.01 -43.72 -9.55
CA ALA A 158 -19.31 -43.59 -10.17
C ALA A 158 -20.46 -43.65 -9.14
N ALA A 159 -20.38 -44.55 -8.16
CA ALA A 159 -21.36 -44.63 -7.07
C ALA A 159 -21.40 -43.33 -6.24
N VAL A 160 -20.25 -42.73 -5.96
CA VAL A 160 -20.17 -41.43 -5.25
C VAL A 160 -20.81 -40.31 -6.06
N LEU A 161 -20.51 -40.22 -7.37
CA LEU A 161 -21.15 -39.21 -8.23
C LEU A 161 -22.66 -39.42 -8.34
N SER A 162 -23.12 -40.67 -8.48
CA SER A 162 -24.55 -41.03 -8.47
C SER A 162 -25.22 -40.63 -7.16
N LEU A 163 -24.57 -40.82 -6.02
CA LEU A 163 -25.11 -40.41 -4.71
C LEU A 163 -25.27 -38.89 -4.62
N LEU A 164 -24.26 -38.13 -5.04
CA LEU A 164 -24.31 -36.67 -5.03
C LEU A 164 -25.38 -36.13 -5.98
N ARG A 165 -25.55 -36.74 -7.15
CA ARG A 165 -26.60 -36.40 -8.13
C ARG A 165 -28.02 -36.68 -7.63
N ALA A 166 -28.17 -37.69 -6.79
CA ALA A 166 -29.47 -38.11 -6.30
C ALA A 166 -30.04 -37.14 -5.24
N VAL A 167 -29.24 -36.21 -4.71
CA VAL A 167 -29.71 -35.21 -3.75
C VAL A 167 -30.56 -34.15 -4.47
N ASP A 168 -31.80 -33.95 -4.02
CA ASP A 168 -32.78 -33.06 -4.66
C ASP A 168 -32.49 -31.55 -4.52
N ARG A 169 -31.42 -31.17 -3.81
CA ARG A 169 -31.00 -29.78 -3.57
C ARG A 169 -29.55 -29.53 -4.00
N PRO A 170 -29.21 -28.29 -4.42
CA PRO A 170 -27.84 -27.93 -4.78
C PRO A 170 -26.82 -28.25 -3.67
N ILE A 171 -25.65 -28.77 -4.04
CA ILE A 171 -24.59 -29.17 -3.11
C ILE A 171 -23.38 -28.23 -3.26
N LEU A 172 -22.84 -27.77 -2.13
CA LEU A 172 -21.52 -27.17 -2.04
C LEU A 172 -20.59 -28.13 -1.29
N ILE A 173 -19.57 -28.65 -1.98
CA ILE A 173 -18.51 -29.47 -1.38
C ILE A 173 -17.34 -28.56 -1.03
N CYS A 174 -16.96 -28.50 0.24
CA CYS A 174 -15.76 -27.81 0.71
C CYS A 174 -14.77 -28.85 1.26
N ALA A 175 -13.74 -29.20 0.49
CA ALA A 175 -12.66 -30.06 0.94
C ALA A 175 -11.40 -29.23 1.21
N ASP A 176 -11.03 -29.11 2.48
CA ASP A 176 -9.89 -28.32 2.94
C ASP A 176 -8.63 -29.20 3.08
N ASP A 177 -7.47 -28.66 2.71
CA ASP A 177 -6.16 -29.31 2.72
C ASP A 177 -6.16 -30.69 2.03
N VAL A 178 -6.65 -30.76 0.79
CA VAL A 178 -6.88 -32.03 0.06
C VAL A 178 -5.62 -32.85 -0.18
N HIS A 179 -4.45 -32.21 -0.13
CA HIS A 179 -3.14 -32.85 -0.19
C HIS A 179 -2.80 -33.68 1.06
N LEU A 180 -3.53 -33.50 2.16
CA LEU A 180 -3.43 -34.27 3.41
C LEU A 180 -4.58 -35.28 3.58
N LEU A 181 -5.44 -35.44 2.57
CA LEU A 181 -6.42 -36.53 2.56
C LEU A 181 -5.75 -37.84 2.13
N ASP A 182 -6.33 -38.96 2.55
CA ASP A 182 -5.92 -40.26 2.05
C ASP A 182 -6.00 -40.33 0.52
N ALA A 183 -5.01 -40.99 -0.09
CA ALA A 183 -4.88 -41.02 -1.55
C ALA A 183 -6.14 -41.52 -2.27
N PRO A 184 -6.80 -42.61 -1.83
CA PRO A 184 -8.05 -43.09 -2.46
C PRO A 184 -9.19 -42.07 -2.41
N SER A 185 -9.42 -41.39 -1.27
CA SER A 185 -10.43 -40.33 -1.18
C SER A 185 -10.13 -39.18 -2.13
N ARG A 186 -8.87 -38.73 -2.17
CA ARG A 186 -8.43 -37.64 -3.06
C ARG A 186 -8.68 -37.97 -4.52
N GLU A 187 -8.32 -39.17 -4.97
CA GLU A 187 -8.54 -39.62 -6.35
C GLU A 187 -10.03 -39.58 -6.74
N ILE A 188 -10.91 -39.99 -5.82
CA ILE A 188 -12.37 -39.95 -6.02
C ILE A 188 -12.87 -38.50 -6.11
N LEU A 189 -12.41 -37.60 -5.23
CA LEU A 189 -12.82 -36.19 -5.27
C LEU A 189 -12.43 -35.52 -6.59
N PHE A 190 -11.21 -35.77 -7.09
CA PHE A 190 -10.79 -35.24 -8.38
C PHE A 190 -11.52 -35.91 -9.55
N PHE A 191 -11.85 -37.19 -9.46
CA PHE A 191 -12.71 -37.85 -10.45
C PHE A 191 -14.08 -37.16 -10.57
N VAL A 192 -14.69 -36.83 -9.42
CA VAL A 192 -15.97 -36.12 -9.33
C VAL A 192 -15.84 -34.69 -9.85
N ALA A 193 -14.80 -33.95 -9.42
CA ALA A 193 -14.54 -32.57 -9.81
C ALA A 193 -14.58 -32.34 -11.32
N ARG A 194 -14.06 -33.30 -12.10
CA ARG A 194 -13.99 -33.27 -13.58
C ARG A 194 -15.34 -33.47 -14.28
N ARG A 195 -16.38 -33.88 -13.55
CA ARG A 195 -17.68 -34.32 -14.09
C ARG A 195 -18.87 -33.53 -13.52
N LEU A 196 -18.61 -32.34 -12.99
CA LEU A 196 -19.65 -31.48 -12.42
C LEU A 196 -20.36 -30.58 -13.44
N ALA A 197 -19.91 -30.57 -14.70
CA ALA A 197 -20.57 -29.80 -15.75
C ALA A 197 -22.00 -30.32 -15.99
N GLY A 198 -22.99 -29.43 -15.90
CA GLY A 198 -24.41 -29.79 -15.99
C GLY A 198 -25.04 -30.20 -14.65
N GLU A 199 -24.25 -30.28 -13.57
CA GLU A 199 -24.73 -30.70 -12.25
C GLU A 199 -25.08 -29.51 -11.34
N ARG A 200 -25.91 -29.76 -10.33
CA ARG A 200 -26.19 -28.77 -9.26
C ARG A 200 -25.17 -28.84 -8.12
N ILE A 201 -23.89 -28.99 -8.46
CA ILE A 201 -22.81 -29.24 -7.49
C ILE A 201 -21.67 -28.24 -7.74
N ALA A 202 -21.32 -27.47 -6.70
CA ALA A 202 -20.10 -26.67 -6.66
C ALA A 202 -19.08 -27.35 -5.73
N MET A 203 -17.82 -27.44 -6.15
CA MET A 203 -16.75 -28.04 -5.36
C MET A 203 -15.58 -27.07 -5.17
N LEU A 204 -15.25 -26.78 -3.92
CA LEU A 204 -14.12 -25.97 -3.50
C LEU A 204 -13.08 -26.86 -2.82
N LEU A 205 -11.89 -26.89 -3.38
CA LEU A 205 -10.76 -27.68 -2.90
C LEU A 205 -9.65 -26.72 -2.47
N THR A 206 -8.88 -27.03 -1.42
CA THR A 206 -7.70 -26.23 -1.05
C THR A 206 -6.44 -27.09 -0.95
N ALA A 207 -5.31 -26.55 -1.41
CA ALA A 207 -4.00 -27.18 -1.24
C ALA A 207 -2.87 -26.14 -1.15
N THR A 208 -1.66 -26.60 -0.87
CA THR A 208 -0.44 -25.78 -0.98
C THR A 208 0.08 -25.81 -2.42
N GLU A 209 0.66 -24.69 -2.91
CA GLU A 209 1.18 -24.57 -4.28
C GLU A 209 2.14 -25.72 -4.64
N LYS A 210 3.04 -26.05 -3.72
CA LYS A 210 4.02 -27.11 -3.91
C LYS A 210 3.41 -28.51 -4.03
N ALA A 211 2.30 -28.79 -3.33
CA ALA A 211 1.63 -30.09 -3.46
C ALA A 211 1.05 -30.30 -4.87
N ALA A 212 0.75 -29.22 -5.60
CA ALA A 212 0.35 -29.29 -7.00
C ALA A 212 1.56 -29.53 -7.92
N GLU A 213 2.73 -28.96 -7.62
CA GLU A 213 3.96 -29.11 -8.42
C GLU A 213 4.63 -30.50 -8.26
N GLU A 214 4.76 -31.02 -7.03
CA GLU A 214 5.31 -32.37 -6.76
C GLU A 214 4.50 -33.47 -7.46
N THR A 215 3.24 -33.18 -7.80
CA THR A 215 2.39 -34.09 -8.58
C THR A 215 2.76 -34.11 -10.06
N ALA A 216 3.06 -32.95 -10.65
CA ALA A 216 3.33 -32.83 -12.08
C ALA A 216 4.65 -33.51 -12.46
N GLU A 217 5.69 -33.40 -11.62
CA GLU A 217 6.99 -34.05 -11.84
C GLU A 217 6.91 -35.58 -11.71
N ASN A 218 6.18 -36.10 -10.72
CA ASN A 218 5.98 -37.54 -10.53
C ASN A 218 5.16 -38.19 -11.67
N ALA A 219 4.28 -37.43 -12.34
CA ALA A 219 3.58 -37.90 -13.53
C ALA A 219 4.51 -38.06 -14.75
N THR A 220 5.56 -37.24 -14.85
CA THR A 220 6.55 -37.32 -15.94
C THR A 220 7.67 -38.33 -15.70
N GLY A 221 8.06 -38.57 -14.44
CA GLY A 221 9.15 -39.50 -14.09
C GLY A 221 8.80 -40.98 -14.27
N ASN A 222 7.53 -41.36 -14.15
CA ASN A 222 7.10 -42.76 -14.18
C ASN A 222 6.89 -43.33 -15.61
N ALA A 223 7.05 -42.50 -16.65
CA ALA A 223 7.07 -42.96 -18.05
C ALA A 223 8.44 -43.56 -18.47
N ALA A 224 9.49 -43.35 -17.67
CA ALA A 224 10.85 -43.81 -17.99
C ALA A 224 11.29 -45.09 -17.23
N GLY A 225 10.45 -45.61 -16.32
CA GLY A 225 10.82 -46.71 -15.41
C GLY A 225 10.36 -48.12 -15.79
N ASP A 226 9.43 -48.29 -16.74
CA ASP A 226 8.84 -49.60 -17.09
C ASP A 226 9.56 -50.30 -18.28
N ALA A 227 10.84 -49.99 -18.50
CA ALA A 227 11.67 -50.61 -19.54
C ALA A 227 13.04 -51.07 -19.00
N ALA A 228 13.04 -51.92 -17.98
CA ALA A 228 14.24 -52.70 -17.62
C ALA A 228 13.85 -53.95 -16.80
N GLU A 229 13.80 -55.12 -17.45
CA GLU A 229 14.60 -56.30 -17.09
C GLU A 229 14.16 -57.55 -17.89
N GLY A 230 15.11 -58.17 -18.61
CA GLY A 230 14.95 -59.50 -19.23
C GLY A 230 15.71 -59.69 -20.56
N ALA A 231 17.04 -59.87 -20.50
CA ALA A 231 17.95 -60.18 -21.62
C ALA A 231 17.83 -61.64 -22.14
N PRO A 232 18.66 -62.19 -23.08
CA PRO A 232 19.73 -61.62 -23.94
C PRO A 232 19.76 -62.12 -25.42
N GLY A 233 20.52 -61.42 -26.27
CA GLY A 233 21.35 -62.02 -27.35
C GLY A 233 20.77 -62.21 -28.76
N GLY A 234 21.52 -61.80 -29.78
CA GLY A 234 21.46 -62.37 -31.14
C GLY A 234 21.37 -61.36 -32.29
N ASP A 235 22.44 -61.28 -33.07
CA ASP A 235 22.57 -60.60 -34.37
C ASP A 235 21.50 -60.97 -35.41
N GLY A 236 21.20 -60.02 -36.32
CA GLY A 236 20.94 -60.36 -37.72
C GLY A 236 19.71 -59.75 -38.40
N ALA A 237 19.98 -58.90 -39.40
CA ALA A 237 19.26 -58.73 -40.67
C ALA A 237 17.89 -57.98 -40.75
N PHE A 238 17.92 -56.87 -41.51
CA PHE A 238 16.81 -56.32 -42.33
C PHE A 238 16.55 -57.23 -43.57
N PRO A 239 15.52 -57.02 -44.44
CA PRO A 239 14.39 -56.05 -44.47
C PRO A 239 13.00 -56.67 -44.84
N GLY A 240 11.91 -55.88 -44.84
CA GLY A 240 10.74 -56.17 -45.72
C GLY A 240 9.33 -55.78 -45.25
N THR A 241 8.76 -54.78 -45.93
CA THR A 241 7.37 -54.66 -46.47
C THR A 241 6.11 -54.58 -45.57
N SER A 242 5.35 -53.52 -45.91
CA SER A 242 3.88 -53.40 -46.15
C SER A 242 2.86 -53.31 -45.01
N HIS A 243 2.00 -52.29 -45.17
CA HIS A 243 0.63 -52.10 -44.71
C HIS A 243 -0.15 -53.36 -44.28
N ASP A 244 -0.92 -53.28 -43.19
CA ASP A 244 -2.35 -52.91 -43.23
C ASP A 244 -2.91 -52.73 -41.81
N ALA A 245 -3.99 -51.96 -41.72
CA ALA A 245 -4.76 -51.66 -40.53
C ALA A 245 -5.54 -52.88 -40.00
N SER A 246 -5.74 -52.95 -38.68
CA SER A 246 -7.08 -52.96 -38.04
C SER A 246 -7.14 -53.66 -36.68
N ARG A 247 -7.78 -52.96 -35.74
CA ARG A 247 -8.57 -53.46 -34.59
C ARG A 247 -7.98 -54.54 -33.68
N ALA A 248 -7.54 -54.09 -32.50
CA ALA A 248 -7.86 -54.77 -31.25
C ALA A 248 -8.27 -53.72 -30.20
N VAL A 249 -9.56 -53.73 -29.87
CA VAL A 249 -10.13 -52.99 -28.74
C VAL A 249 -9.61 -53.66 -27.47
N SER A 250 -8.68 -53.00 -26.78
CA SER A 250 -8.34 -53.33 -25.40
C SER A 250 -8.49 -52.08 -24.53
N ARG A 251 -9.38 -52.21 -23.55
CA ARG A 251 -9.85 -51.23 -22.57
C ARG A 251 -8.71 -50.40 -21.96
N PRO A 252 -8.87 -49.08 -21.73
CA PRO A 252 -7.93 -48.35 -20.91
C PRO A 252 -8.17 -48.72 -19.43
N ALA A 253 -7.26 -49.49 -18.87
CA ALA A 253 -7.09 -49.59 -17.42
C ALA A 253 -6.67 -48.21 -16.89
N PHE A 254 -7.33 -47.76 -15.83
CA PHE A 254 -7.05 -46.53 -15.10
C PHE A 254 -5.67 -46.65 -14.41
N ARG A 255 -4.57 -46.34 -15.11
CA ARG A 255 -3.26 -46.08 -14.48
C ARG A 255 -3.04 -44.57 -14.43
N GLY A 256 -3.63 -43.92 -13.43
CA GLY A 256 -3.13 -42.64 -12.92
C GLY A 256 -2.17 -42.93 -11.77
N VAL A 257 -1.10 -42.15 -11.63
CA VAL A 257 -0.13 -42.28 -10.53
C VAL A 257 -0.85 -42.17 -9.18
N PRO A 258 -0.63 -43.08 -8.20
CA PRO A 258 -1.19 -42.93 -6.86
C PRO A 258 -0.63 -41.69 -6.19
N GLY A 259 -1.50 -40.78 -5.73
CA GLY A 259 -1.12 -39.80 -4.71
C GLY A 259 -0.92 -38.34 -5.15
N GLY A 260 -1.34 -37.93 -6.34
CA GLY A 260 -1.17 -36.55 -6.85
C GLY A 260 -2.46 -35.71 -6.96
N ILE A 261 -2.33 -34.37 -6.97
CA ILE A 261 -3.35 -33.42 -7.44
C ILE A 261 -3.33 -33.32 -8.98
N PRO A 262 -4.38 -33.76 -9.69
CA PRO A 262 -4.41 -33.70 -11.14
C PRO A 262 -4.61 -32.28 -11.71
N GLY A 263 -3.92 -31.94 -12.81
CA GLY A 263 -3.86 -30.59 -13.39
C GLY A 263 -5.05 -30.11 -14.23
N ASP A 264 -6.18 -30.82 -14.20
CA ASP A 264 -7.36 -30.57 -15.04
C ASP A 264 -8.53 -29.91 -14.30
N VAL A 265 -8.32 -29.49 -13.05
CA VAL A 265 -9.26 -28.65 -12.29
C VAL A 265 -8.81 -27.18 -12.35
N PRO A 266 -9.70 -26.22 -12.67
CA PRO A 266 -9.39 -24.80 -12.62
C PRO A 266 -8.76 -24.39 -11.28
N THR A 267 -7.71 -23.59 -11.34
CA THR A 267 -6.89 -23.25 -10.17
C THR A 267 -6.87 -21.74 -9.91
N LEU A 268 -7.04 -21.35 -8.65
CA LEU A 268 -6.91 -19.98 -8.17
C LEU A 268 -5.75 -19.91 -7.15
N VAL A 269 -4.70 -19.14 -7.47
CA VAL A 269 -3.54 -18.96 -6.59
C VAL A 269 -3.75 -17.77 -5.66
N LEU A 270 -3.64 -17.99 -4.36
CA LEU A 270 -3.81 -16.98 -3.31
C LEU A 270 -2.46 -16.47 -2.79
N GLY A 271 -2.15 -15.22 -3.14
CA GLY A 271 -1.05 -14.47 -2.51
C GLY A 271 -1.38 -13.99 -1.10
N GLY A 272 -0.40 -13.34 -0.46
CA GLY A 272 -0.63 -12.57 0.77
C GLY A 272 -1.60 -11.40 0.55
N LEU A 273 -2.17 -10.90 1.64
CA LEU A 273 -2.91 -9.64 1.64
C LEU A 273 -1.99 -8.48 1.27
N ASP A 274 -2.55 -7.49 0.59
CA ASP A 274 -1.87 -6.21 0.43
C ASP A 274 -1.72 -5.49 1.78
N GLU A 275 -0.93 -4.40 1.78
CA GLU A 275 -0.64 -3.65 3.01
C GLU A 275 -1.91 -3.06 3.62
N GLU A 276 -2.80 -2.49 2.82
CA GLU A 276 -4.04 -1.87 3.28
C GLU A 276 -4.99 -2.88 3.93
N ALA A 277 -5.20 -4.04 3.29
CA ALA A 277 -5.98 -5.13 3.85
C ALA A 277 -5.32 -5.69 5.12
N SER A 278 -4.00 -5.80 5.17
CA SER A 278 -3.27 -6.21 6.36
C SER A 278 -3.49 -5.25 7.52
N ARG A 279 -3.43 -3.93 7.27
CA ARG A 279 -3.71 -2.89 8.27
C ARG A 279 -5.16 -2.95 8.74
N ARG A 280 -6.13 -3.14 7.85
CA ARG A 280 -7.55 -3.30 8.25
C ARG A 280 -7.78 -4.53 9.12
N VAL A 281 -7.16 -5.67 8.78
CA VAL A 281 -7.20 -6.88 9.63
C VAL A 281 -6.65 -6.56 11.01
N LEU A 282 -5.52 -5.87 11.10
CA LEU A 282 -4.92 -5.48 12.38
C LEU A 282 -5.80 -4.49 13.17
N THR A 283 -6.45 -3.54 12.50
CA THR A 283 -7.41 -2.62 13.12
C THR A 283 -8.59 -3.37 13.72
N ASP A 284 -9.13 -4.35 13.01
CA ASP A 284 -10.25 -5.15 13.51
C ASP A 284 -9.85 -6.05 14.69
N LEU A 285 -8.61 -6.57 14.66
CA LEU A 285 -8.08 -7.44 15.72
C LEU A 285 -7.69 -6.69 16.99
N ALA A 286 -7.16 -5.48 16.88
CA ALA A 286 -6.74 -4.63 17.98
C ALA A 286 -6.95 -3.14 17.64
N PRO A 287 -8.19 -2.62 17.81
CA PRO A 287 -8.51 -1.23 17.50
C PRO A 287 -7.69 -0.20 18.29
N GLU A 288 -7.28 -0.56 19.50
CA GLU A 288 -6.48 0.27 20.42
C GLU A 288 -5.00 0.38 20.05
N MET A 289 -4.55 -0.40 19.07
CA MET A 289 -3.15 -0.42 18.64
C MET A 289 -2.75 0.87 17.93
N THR A 290 -1.57 1.40 18.27
CA THR A 290 -0.99 2.55 17.57
C THR A 290 -0.67 2.21 16.12
N GLU A 291 -0.76 3.20 15.23
CA GLU A 291 -0.53 2.99 13.81
C GLU A 291 0.91 2.57 13.48
N ASP A 292 1.90 3.05 14.23
CA ASP A 292 3.30 2.64 14.05
C ASP A 292 3.53 1.17 14.42
N LEU A 293 2.85 0.68 15.47
CA LEU A 293 2.89 -0.75 15.81
C LEU A 293 2.16 -1.57 14.74
N ARG A 294 1.02 -1.08 14.24
CA ARG A 294 0.26 -1.71 13.15
C ARG A 294 1.12 -1.88 11.89
N ALA A 295 1.78 -0.82 11.45
CA ALA A 295 2.69 -0.86 10.30
C ALA A 295 3.83 -1.87 10.51
N SER A 296 4.44 -1.89 11.70
CA SER A 296 5.50 -2.85 12.04
C SER A 296 5.01 -4.30 11.98
N LEU A 297 3.81 -4.60 12.49
CA LEU A 297 3.25 -5.95 12.45
C LEU A 297 2.84 -6.37 11.03
N ALA A 298 2.31 -5.45 10.24
CA ALA A 298 1.97 -5.70 8.84
C ALA A 298 3.22 -6.09 8.04
N GLN A 299 4.33 -5.38 8.27
CA GLN A 299 5.63 -5.71 7.67
C GLN A 299 6.12 -7.09 8.11
N THR A 300 6.12 -7.39 9.42
CA THR A 300 6.53 -8.70 9.96
C THR A 300 5.68 -9.86 9.42
N ALA A 301 4.39 -9.63 9.19
CA ALA A 301 3.49 -10.66 8.69
C ALA A 301 3.62 -10.94 7.19
N HIS A 302 4.22 -10.04 6.41
CA HIS A 302 4.35 -10.13 4.95
C HIS A 302 3.03 -10.50 4.26
N GLY A 303 1.94 -9.86 4.68
CA GLY A 303 0.59 -10.11 4.14
C GLY A 303 -0.03 -11.45 4.53
N ASN A 304 0.57 -12.26 5.41
CA ASN A 304 0.01 -13.54 5.85
C ASN A 304 -1.07 -13.30 6.94
N PRO A 305 -2.37 -13.57 6.68
CA PRO A 305 -3.44 -13.33 7.65
C PRO A 305 -3.27 -14.10 8.97
N LEU A 306 -2.76 -15.34 8.92
CA LEU A 306 -2.51 -16.13 10.13
C LEU A 306 -1.39 -15.51 10.96
N ALA A 307 -0.32 -15.04 10.31
CA ALA A 307 0.76 -14.32 11.00
C ALA A 307 0.22 -13.06 11.69
N LEU A 308 -0.60 -12.25 11.03
CA LEU A 308 -1.22 -11.05 11.63
C LEU A 308 -1.99 -11.39 12.91
N ARG A 309 -2.84 -12.43 12.86
CA ARG A 309 -3.61 -12.88 14.03
C ARG A 309 -2.74 -13.40 15.16
N GLU A 310 -1.75 -14.21 14.85
CA GLU A 310 -0.84 -14.78 15.85
C GLU A 310 0.05 -13.71 16.48
N LEU A 311 0.54 -12.75 15.69
CA LEU A 311 1.31 -11.60 16.18
C LEU A 311 0.48 -10.80 17.18
N VAL A 312 -0.71 -10.36 16.80
CA VAL A 312 -1.61 -9.60 17.70
C VAL A 312 -1.92 -10.38 18.97
N GLY A 313 -2.27 -11.67 18.84
CA GLY A 313 -2.56 -12.54 19.99
C GLY A 313 -1.37 -12.79 20.92
N SER A 314 -0.14 -12.52 20.46
CA SER A 314 1.10 -12.70 21.24
C SER A 314 1.66 -11.41 21.84
N LEU A 315 1.04 -10.26 21.56
CA LEU A 315 1.54 -8.97 22.04
C LEU A 315 1.46 -8.86 23.56
N THR A 316 2.56 -8.41 24.16
CA THR A 316 2.58 -8.05 25.59
C THR A 316 2.02 -6.63 25.81
N PRO A 317 1.52 -6.30 27.01
CA PRO A 317 1.12 -4.92 27.34
C PRO A 317 2.23 -3.89 27.10
N ALA A 318 3.49 -4.28 27.30
CA ALA A 318 4.64 -3.42 27.04
C ALA A 318 4.83 -3.14 25.54
N GLN A 319 4.55 -4.10 24.67
CA GLN A 319 4.63 -3.92 23.21
C GLN A 319 3.46 -3.08 22.69
N LEU A 320 2.24 -3.34 23.16
CA LEU A 320 1.04 -2.57 22.83
C LEU A 320 1.20 -1.08 23.20
N SER A 321 1.79 -0.79 24.36
CA SER A 321 2.11 0.57 24.81
C SER A 321 3.36 1.18 24.17
N GLY A 322 4.08 0.44 23.32
CA GLY A 322 5.33 0.89 22.70
C GLY A 322 6.53 1.03 23.64
N THR A 323 6.44 0.49 24.85
CA THR A 323 7.53 0.47 25.84
C THR A 323 8.50 -0.69 25.65
N ALA A 324 8.14 -1.68 24.83
CA ALA A 324 9.00 -2.77 24.38
C ALA A 324 8.98 -2.87 22.85
N ALA A 325 10.04 -3.47 22.29
CA ALA A 325 10.18 -3.60 20.85
C ALA A 325 9.11 -4.53 20.25
N PRO A 326 8.59 -4.21 19.05
CA PRO A 326 7.61 -5.07 18.39
C PRO A 326 8.23 -6.43 18.05
N PRO A 327 7.42 -7.50 17.97
CA PRO A 327 7.90 -8.79 17.49
C PRO A 327 8.37 -8.69 16.03
N GLU A 328 9.57 -9.21 15.77
CA GLU A 328 10.18 -9.25 14.43
C GLU A 328 9.85 -10.52 13.66
N THR A 329 9.20 -11.48 14.33
CA THR A 329 8.88 -12.79 13.79
C THR A 329 7.54 -13.25 14.39
N PRO A 330 6.74 -14.05 13.67
CA PRO A 330 5.59 -14.73 14.25
C PRO A 330 5.97 -15.51 15.52
N PRO A 331 5.04 -15.69 16.48
CA PRO A 331 5.36 -16.27 17.78
C PRO A 331 5.94 -17.68 17.61
N PRO A 332 7.11 -17.97 18.23
CA PRO A 332 7.66 -19.32 18.26
C PRO A 332 6.64 -20.32 18.79
N GLY A 333 6.48 -21.43 18.07
CA GLY A 333 5.49 -22.45 18.41
C GLY A 333 4.04 -22.07 18.10
N GLY A 334 3.75 -20.97 17.40
CA GLY A 334 2.45 -20.70 16.76
C GLY A 334 2.09 -21.72 15.68
N ARG A 335 0.87 -21.68 15.13
CA ARG A 335 0.44 -22.63 14.08
C ARG A 335 1.24 -22.44 12.80
N LEU A 336 1.51 -21.19 12.41
CA LEU A 336 2.35 -20.90 11.25
C LEU A 336 3.77 -21.42 11.46
N TRP A 337 4.36 -21.14 12.64
CA TRP A 337 5.69 -21.61 13.01
C TRP A 337 5.80 -23.14 12.92
N ARG A 338 4.86 -23.87 13.55
CA ARG A 338 4.85 -25.34 13.54
C ARG A 338 4.72 -25.91 12.14
N ALA A 339 3.87 -25.32 11.29
CA ALA A 339 3.70 -25.78 9.91
C ALA A 339 5.01 -25.68 9.11
N HIS A 340 5.77 -24.59 9.28
CA HIS A 340 7.09 -24.45 8.65
C HIS A 340 8.15 -25.34 9.29
N ALA A 341 8.20 -25.44 10.63
CA ALA A 341 9.15 -26.30 11.33
C ALA A 341 8.99 -27.77 10.93
N GLU A 342 7.75 -28.22 10.78
CA GLU A 342 7.42 -29.57 10.32
C GLU A 342 7.78 -29.81 8.84
N ARG A 343 7.69 -28.79 7.99
CA ARG A 343 8.20 -28.85 6.61
C ARG A 343 9.73 -28.94 6.58
N LEU A 344 10.40 -28.21 7.46
CA LEU A 344 11.87 -28.19 7.57
C LEU A 344 12.43 -29.48 8.16
N SER A 345 11.73 -30.13 9.09
CA SER A 345 12.18 -31.39 9.72
C SER A 345 12.23 -32.58 8.77
N ARG A 346 11.58 -32.49 7.61
CA ARG A 346 11.61 -33.49 6.53
C ARG A 346 12.86 -33.39 5.65
N LEU A 347 13.63 -32.31 5.76
CA LEU A 347 14.83 -32.13 4.96
C LEU A 347 16.00 -32.96 5.52
N PRO A 348 16.96 -33.36 4.67
CA PRO A 348 18.21 -33.95 5.13
C PRO A 348 18.92 -33.05 6.14
N ARG A 349 19.63 -33.68 7.10
CA ARG A 349 20.35 -32.95 8.17
C ARG A 349 21.38 -31.96 7.61
N ASP A 350 22.06 -32.35 6.54
CA ASP A 350 23.07 -31.52 5.86
C ASP A 350 22.44 -30.27 5.23
N THR A 351 21.26 -30.42 4.62
CA THR A 351 20.45 -29.29 4.12
C THR A 351 20.11 -28.33 5.27
N GLY A 352 19.68 -28.86 6.42
CA GLY A 352 19.38 -28.05 7.61
C GLY A 352 20.59 -27.28 8.16
N ASN A 353 21.79 -27.86 8.11
CA ASN A 353 23.04 -27.19 8.47
C ASN A 353 23.32 -25.97 7.57
N LEU A 354 23.21 -26.15 6.25
CA LEU A 354 23.44 -25.07 5.30
C LEU A 354 22.37 -23.97 5.42
N LEU A 355 21.10 -24.35 5.59
CA LEU A 355 20.01 -23.39 5.81
C LEU A 355 20.24 -22.55 7.08
N LEU A 356 20.80 -23.12 8.15
CA LEU A 356 21.12 -22.37 9.37
C LEU A 356 22.21 -21.32 9.12
N LEU A 357 23.23 -21.63 8.32
CA LEU A 357 24.28 -20.68 7.95
C LEU A 357 23.70 -19.53 7.10
N ILE A 358 22.87 -19.84 6.10
CA ILE A 358 22.17 -18.84 5.27
C ILE A 358 21.23 -17.98 6.14
N ALA A 359 20.54 -18.58 7.12
CA ALA A 359 19.66 -17.84 8.01
C ALA A 359 20.43 -16.88 8.93
N ALA A 360 21.61 -17.29 9.39
CA ALA A 360 22.49 -16.52 10.26
C ALA A 360 23.19 -15.35 9.55
N ASP A 361 23.53 -15.49 8.26
CA ASP A 361 24.13 -14.44 7.42
C ASP A 361 23.49 -14.44 6.01
N PRO A 362 22.62 -13.46 5.67
CA PRO A 362 21.95 -13.39 4.38
C PRO A 362 22.85 -12.92 3.23
N GLU A 363 24.03 -12.35 3.55
CA GLU A 363 25.02 -11.86 2.59
C GLU A 363 26.11 -12.92 2.32
N LEU A 364 25.82 -14.18 2.60
CA LEU A 364 26.75 -15.28 2.45
C LEU A 364 26.79 -15.77 1.00
N ASP A 365 27.95 -15.60 0.36
CA ASP A 365 28.20 -16.19 -0.97
C ASP A 365 28.35 -17.72 -0.90
N THR A 366 28.09 -18.38 -2.03
CA THR A 366 28.14 -19.84 -2.15
C THR A 366 29.51 -20.43 -1.85
N ALA A 367 30.60 -19.71 -2.18
CA ALA A 367 31.97 -20.15 -1.90
C ALA A 367 32.30 -20.16 -0.39
N THR A 368 31.77 -19.20 0.36
CA THR A 368 31.93 -19.09 1.81
C THR A 368 30.99 -20.06 2.53
N LEU A 369 29.77 -20.25 2.02
CA LEU A 369 28.85 -21.26 2.51
C LEU A 369 29.44 -22.68 2.43
N LEU A 370 30.08 -23.03 1.31
CA LEU A 370 30.79 -24.30 1.14
C LEU A 370 31.91 -24.50 2.16
N ARG A 371 32.71 -23.45 2.39
CA ARG A 371 33.82 -23.50 3.36
C ARG A 371 33.32 -23.56 4.81
N ALA A 372 32.13 -23.04 5.09
CA ALA A 372 31.49 -23.04 6.40
C ALA A 372 30.79 -24.36 6.73
N ALA A 373 30.48 -25.16 5.71
CA ALA A 373 29.83 -26.45 5.87
C ALA A 373 30.77 -27.47 6.54
N GLU A 374 30.19 -28.44 7.25
CA GLU A 374 30.96 -29.55 7.83
C GLU A 374 31.66 -30.37 6.73
N PRO A 375 32.82 -31.00 7.01
CA PRO A 375 33.52 -31.83 6.03
C PRO A 375 32.59 -32.91 5.45
N GLY A 376 32.37 -32.88 4.14
CA GLY A 376 31.49 -33.82 3.41
C GLY A 376 30.13 -33.25 2.98
N CYS A 377 29.76 -32.04 3.41
CA CYS A 377 28.53 -31.39 2.99
C CYS A 377 28.74 -30.63 1.67
N ALA A 378 28.11 -31.11 0.58
CA ALA A 378 28.16 -30.48 -0.73
C ALA A 378 26.96 -29.54 -0.96
N LEU A 379 27.10 -28.57 -1.88
CA LEU A 379 25.98 -27.68 -2.27
C LEU A 379 24.79 -28.43 -2.85
N THR A 380 24.98 -29.63 -3.40
CA THR A 380 23.90 -30.51 -3.85
C THR A 380 22.92 -30.84 -2.72
N ALA A 381 23.32 -30.72 -1.46
CA ALA A 381 22.41 -30.84 -0.32
C ALA A 381 21.33 -29.73 -0.29
N LEU A 382 21.55 -28.57 -0.94
CA LEU A 382 20.55 -27.51 -1.06
C LEU A 382 19.47 -27.80 -2.11
N GLU A 383 19.69 -28.72 -3.05
CA GLU A 383 18.70 -29.05 -4.08
C GLU A 383 17.38 -29.52 -3.45
N ALA A 384 17.45 -30.21 -2.31
CA ALA A 384 16.26 -30.61 -1.55
C ALA A 384 15.47 -29.39 -1.03
N ALA A 385 16.15 -28.31 -0.62
CA ALA A 385 15.51 -27.07 -0.17
C ALA A 385 15.01 -26.20 -1.35
N GLU A 386 15.72 -26.19 -2.48
CA GLU A 386 15.31 -25.50 -3.71
C GLU A 386 14.08 -26.17 -4.34
N ARG A 387 14.12 -27.48 -4.56
CA ARG A 387 12.95 -28.29 -4.93
C ARG A 387 11.85 -28.15 -3.90
N ALA A 388 12.23 -27.94 -2.63
CA ALA A 388 11.26 -27.66 -1.60
C ALA A 388 10.59 -26.30 -1.71
N GLY A 389 11.06 -25.37 -2.55
CA GLY A 389 10.58 -23.99 -2.62
C GLY A 389 10.85 -23.22 -1.32
N ILE A 390 11.88 -23.59 -0.56
CA ILE A 390 12.25 -22.95 0.71
C ILE A 390 13.23 -21.81 0.45
N ILE A 391 14.19 -22.06 -0.43
CA ILE A 391 15.18 -21.09 -0.86
C ILE A 391 15.08 -20.85 -2.37
N VAL A 392 15.67 -19.75 -2.79
CA VAL A 392 15.90 -19.39 -4.19
C VAL A 392 17.35 -18.93 -4.35
N ARG A 393 17.96 -19.27 -5.47
CA ARG A 393 19.27 -18.75 -5.84
C ARG A 393 19.11 -17.36 -6.45
N LEU A 394 19.80 -16.38 -5.88
CA LEU A 394 19.82 -15.00 -6.35
C LEU A 394 20.90 -14.79 -7.44
N PRO A 395 20.79 -13.74 -8.27
CA PRO A 395 21.93 -13.19 -8.99
C PRO A 395 23.05 -12.88 -7.97
N GLU A 396 24.33 -13.09 -8.31
CA GLU A 396 25.50 -12.99 -7.41
C GLU A 396 25.89 -14.26 -6.61
N ASP A 397 25.40 -15.44 -7.00
CA ASP A 397 25.81 -16.72 -6.40
C ASP A 397 25.53 -16.82 -4.90
N ARG A 398 24.34 -16.37 -4.49
CA ARG A 398 23.82 -16.39 -3.12
C ARG A 398 22.49 -17.12 -3.05
N TYR A 399 22.11 -17.54 -1.84
CA TYR A 399 20.79 -18.11 -1.56
C TYR A 399 20.01 -17.20 -0.62
N ASP A 400 18.71 -17.08 -0.87
CA ASP A 400 17.78 -16.41 0.04
C ASP A 400 16.52 -17.25 0.25
N PHE A 401 15.79 -16.99 1.33
CA PHE A 401 14.54 -17.66 1.65
C PHE A 401 13.42 -17.06 0.82
N ARG A 402 12.62 -17.92 0.15
CA ARG A 402 11.42 -17.44 -0.59
C ARG A 402 10.43 -16.76 0.33
N GLU A 403 10.30 -17.26 1.55
CA GLU A 403 9.39 -16.77 2.58
C GLU A 403 10.22 -16.28 3.78
N PRO A 404 10.20 -14.97 4.12
CA PRO A 404 10.99 -14.42 5.23
C PRO A 404 10.73 -15.09 6.59
N VAL A 405 9.49 -15.55 6.83
CA VAL A 405 9.14 -16.30 8.04
C VAL A 405 9.92 -17.61 8.17
N VAL A 406 10.25 -18.27 7.07
CA VAL A 406 10.96 -19.55 7.10
C VAL A 406 12.39 -19.36 7.60
N ARG A 407 13.04 -18.25 7.26
CA ARG A 407 14.35 -17.87 7.81
C ARG A 407 14.30 -17.79 9.33
N ALA A 408 13.28 -17.11 9.86
CA ALA A 408 13.07 -16.97 11.30
C ALA A 408 12.86 -18.34 11.97
N VAL A 409 12.09 -19.24 11.34
CA VAL A 409 11.86 -20.60 11.85
C VAL A 409 13.16 -21.41 11.85
N VAL A 410 13.93 -21.42 10.75
CA VAL A 410 15.22 -22.13 10.68
C VAL A 410 16.17 -21.68 11.78
N TYR A 411 16.33 -20.37 11.95
CA TYR A 411 17.23 -19.84 12.96
C TYR A 411 16.69 -20.06 14.38
N GLY A 412 15.40 -19.79 14.63
CA GLY A 412 14.80 -19.85 15.97
C GLY A 412 14.64 -21.27 16.52
N ASP A 413 14.33 -22.25 15.68
CA ASP A 413 14.13 -23.65 16.07
C ASP A 413 15.46 -24.40 16.28
N ALA A 414 16.55 -23.90 15.67
CA ALA A 414 17.89 -24.44 15.90
C ALA A 414 18.33 -24.25 17.37
N PRO A 415 18.79 -25.31 18.07
CA PRO A 415 19.30 -25.19 19.43
C PRO A 415 20.41 -24.14 19.57
N ALA A 416 20.48 -23.45 20.71
CA ALA A 416 21.46 -22.39 20.96
C ALA A 416 22.91 -22.82 20.68
N ALA A 417 23.28 -24.07 21.01
CA ALA A 417 24.60 -24.62 20.71
C ALA A 417 24.90 -24.67 19.20
N ARG A 418 23.92 -25.04 18.36
CA ARG A 418 24.10 -25.07 16.89
C ARG A 418 24.18 -23.66 16.31
N ARG A 419 23.37 -22.71 16.81
CA ARG A 419 23.49 -21.30 16.41
C ARG A 419 24.86 -20.72 16.72
N ARG A 420 25.39 -20.99 17.93
CA ARG A 420 26.75 -20.60 18.32
C ARG A 420 27.81 -21.23 17.42
N ALA A 421 27.69 -22.54 17.13
CA ALA A 421 28.61 -23.24 16.23
C ALA A 421 28.62 -22.61 14.82
N ALA A 422 27.44 -22.28 14.28
CA ALA A 422 27.30 -21.61 12.98
C ALA A 422 28.00 -20.24 12.97
N HIS A 423 27.76 -19.40 13.98
CA HIS A 423 28.43 -18.09 14.09
C HIS A 423 29.95 -18.20 14.26
N LEU A 424 30.43 -19.20 15.00
CA LEU A 424 31.86 -19.45 15.15
C LEU A 424 32.50 -19.96 13.85
N ALA A 425 31.79 -20.76 13.05
CA ALA A 425 32.24 -21.17 11.72
C ALA A 425 32.39 -19.96 10.78
N LEU A 426 31.37 -19.09 10.72
CA LEU A 426 31.41 -17.86 9.92
C LEU A 426 32.54 -16.91 10.34
N THR A 427 32.79 -16.78 11.65
CA THR A 427 33.88 -15.96 12.18
C THR A 427 35.27 -16.36 11.63
N ARG A 428 35.51 -17.66 11.41
CA ARG A 428 36.81 -18.16 10.92
C ARG A 428 37.03 -17.89 9.42
N LEU A 429 35.95 -17.69 8.67
CA LEU A 429 35.97 -17.62 7.21
C LEU A 429 35.92 -16.18 6.69
N LEU A 430 35.28 -15.28 7.44
CA LEU A 430 35.18 -13.87 7.09
C LEU A 430 36.48 -13.13 7.44
N ASN A 431 37.45 -13.19 6.53
CA ASN A 431 38.81 -12.66 6.74
C ASN A 431 39.14 -11.40 5.94
N GLN A 432 38.29 -10.99 5.01
CA GLN A 432 38.52 -9.80 4.19
C GLN A 432 38.26 -8.51 4.96
N GLU A 433 38.91 -7.42 4.55
CA GLU A 433 38.81 -6.12 5.21
C GLU A 433 37.38 -5.56 5.23
N HIS A 434 36.65 -5.67 4.11
CA HIS A 434 35.24 -5.25 4.03
C HIS A 434 34.28 -6.14 4.85
N GLN A 435 34.75 -7.27 5.42
CA GLN A 435 33.94 -8.21 6.19
C GLN A 435 34.14 -8.07 7.71
N ARG A 436 34.99 -7.14 8.17
CA ARG A 436 35.33 -7.01 9.59
C ARG A 436 34.11 -6.79 10.49
N LEU A 437 33.18 -5.92 10.09
CA LEU A 437 31.92 -5.69 10.81
C LEU A 437 31.08 -6.98 10.91
N ARG A 438 30.91 -7.72 9.80
CA ARG A 438 30.20 -9.01 9.77
C ARG A 438 30.86 -10.04 10.68
N ARG A 439 32.20 -10.12 10.66
CA ARG A 439 32.96 -11.00 11.57
C ARG A 439 32.73 -10.63 13.04
N ALA A 440 32.84 -9.35 13.40
CA ALA A 440 32.61 -8.87 14.75
C ALA A 440 31.16 -9.17 15.22
N TRP A 441 30.18 -9.00 14.32
CA TRP A 441 28.78 -9.37 14.56
C TRP A 441 28.61 -10.84 14.90
N HIS A 442 29.19 -11.76 14.12
CA HIS A 442 29.08 -13.19 14.42
C HIS A 442 29.79 -13.59 15.72
N ARG A 443 30.94 -12.97 16.04
CA ARG A 443 31.58 -13.14 17.36
C ARG A 443 30.64 -12.70 18.48
N ALA A 444 29.97 -11.55 18.31
CA ALA A 444 29.04 -11.02 19.29
C ALA A 444 27.77 -11.88 19.43
N ALA A 445 27.26 -12.44 18.33
CA ALA A 445 26.09 -13.31 18.31
C ALA A 445 26.36 -14.69 18.96
N ALA A 446 27.62 -15.13 19.02
CA ALA A 446 28.01 -16.37 19.66
C ALA A 446 28.15 -16.29 21.20
N LEU A 447 28.06 -15.09 21.80
CA LEU A 447 28.24 -14.85 23.24
C LEU A 447 26.91 -14.68 23.97
N ASP A 448 26.81 -15.17 25.21
CA ASP A 448 25.60 -15.05 26.05
C ASP A 448 25.76 -14.01 27.19
N GLY A 449 26.92 -13.38 27.34
CA GLY A 449 27.24 -12.48 28.46
C GLY A 449 27.96 -11.19 28.04
N PRO A 450 28.26 -10.29 29.00
CA PRO A 450 28.91 -9.00 28.72
C PRO A 450 30.32 -9.18 28.14
N ALA A 451 30.70 -8.29 27.21
CA ALA A 451 31.98 -8.30 26.52
C ALA A 451 32.36 -6.89 26.04
N GLU A 452 32.83 -6.05 26.95
CA GLU A 452 33.12 -4.61 26.70
C GLU A 452 34.02 -4.38 25.48
N ARG A 453 35.14 -5.09 25.36
CA ARG A 453 36.08 -4.94 24.23
C ARG A 453 35.45 -5.27 22.88
N LEU A 454 34.57 -6.28 22.84
CA LEU A 454 33.87 -6.64 21.61
C LEU A 454 32.76 -5.63 21.29
N ALA A 455 32.13 -5.04 22.33
CA ALA A 455 31.20 -3.96 22.14
C ALA A 455 31.89 -2.69 21.58
N ASP A 456 33.12 -2.41 22.00
CA ASP A 456 33.96 -1.33 21.44
C ASP A 456 34.32 -1.65 19.98
N GLU A 457 34.81 -2.86 19.70
CA GLU A 457 35.13 -3.36 18.34
C GLU A 457 33.92 -3.23 17.39
N LEU A 458 32.72 -3.63 17.82
CA LEU A 458 31.49 -3.49 17.01
C LEU A 458 31.20 -2.03 16.62
N VAL A 459 31.40 -1.09 17.54
CA VAL A 459 31.15 0.34 17.30
C VAL A 459 32.20 0.92 16.36
N GLU A 460 33.48 0.56 16.56
CA GLU A 460 34.59 0.98 15.71
C GLU A 460 34.44 0.46 14.28
N GLU A 461 34.15 -0.84 14.11
CA GLU A 461 33.96 -1.45 12.79
C GLU A 461 32.70 -0.93 12.09
N LEU A 462 31.66 -0.56 12.85
CA LEU A 462 30.49 0.12 12.28
C LEU A 462 30.83 1.54 11.78
N ALA A 463 31.67 2.27 12.51
CA ALA A 463 32.11 3.61 12.12
C ALA A 463 33.07 3.58 10.92
N ALA A 464 33.85 2.52 10.76
CA ALA A 464 34.75 2.31 9.62
C ALA A 464 34.05 1.75 8.38
N ALA A 465 32.85 1.16 8.53
CA ALA A 465 32.12 0.59 7.41
C ALA A 465 31.67 1.70 6.42
N PRO A 466 31.81 1.49 5.10
CA PRO A 466 31.37 2.47 4.12
C PRO A 466 29.86 2.73 4.27
N ALA A 467 29.48 4.01 4.26
CA ALA A 467 28.08 4.41 4.24
C ALA A 467 27.48 4.04 2.88
N GLY A 468 26.71 2.96 2.78
CA GLY A 468 26.07 2.62 1.52
C GLY A 468 25.11 1.44 1.53
N GLY A 469 23.91 1.69 1.00
CA GLY A 469 23.01 0.68 0.44
C GLY A 469 21.85 0.22 1.32
N ARG A 470 20.63 0.18 0.76
CA ARG A 470 19.58 -0.72 1.25
C ARG A 470 20.17 -2.14 1.29
N GLY A 471 20.08 -2.82 2.43
CA GLY A 471 20.53 -4.22 2.57
C GLY A 471 21.90 -4.43 3.21
N ALA A 472 22.55 -3.41 3.78
CA ALA A 472 23.78 -3.62 4.55
C ALA A 472 23.54 -4.54 5.77
N PHE A 473 24.17 -5.73 5.77
CA PHE A 473 24.15 -6.66 6.89
C PHE A 473 25.48 -6.65 7.66
N PRO A 474 25.44 -6.65 9.00
CA PRO A 474 24.26 -6.41 9.85
C PRO A 474 23.77 -4.96 9.80
N GLU A 475 22.48 -4.74 10.10
CA GLU A 475 21.91 -3.39 10.14
C GLU A 475 22.55 -2.56 11.28
N PRO A 476 22.91 -1.29 11.05
CA PRO A 476 23.61 -0.45 12.05
C PRO A 476 22.95 -0.38 13.43
N PHE A 477 21.61 -0.29 13.47
CA PHE A 477 20.91 -0.21 14.76
C PHE A 477 21.01 -1.52 15.55
N ARG A 478 21.00 -2.68 14.87
CA ARG A 478 21.16 -4.00 15.51
C ARG A 478 22.56 -4.17 16.08
N VAL A 479 23.58 -3.70 15.37
CA VAL A 479 24.97 -3.68 15.85
C VAL A 479 25.08 -2.89 17.16
N LEU A 480 24.54 -1.67 17.17
CA LEU A 480 24.60 -0.77 18.34
C LEU A 480 23.77 -1.29 19.52
N GLU A 481 22.60 -1.86 19.24
CA GLU A 481 21.77 -2.53 20.24
C GLU A 481 22.51 -3.72 20.86
N ARG A 482 23.14 -4.56 20.03
CA ARG A 482 23.94 -5.69 20.51
C ARG A 482 25.16 -5.23 21.31
N ALA A 483 25.85 -4.19 20.85
CA ALA A 483 26.94 -3.59 21.61
C ALA A 483 26.44 -3.11 22.99
N ALA A 484 25.27 -2.47 23.06
CA ALA A 484 24.67 -2.03 24.32
C ALA A 484 24.32 -3.20 25.27
N GLU A 485 23.93 -4.37 24.74
CA GLU A 485 23.70 -5.58 25.55
C GLU A 485 25.00 -6.15 26.14
N LEU A 486 26.10 -6.07 25.38
CA LEU A 486 27.42 -6.52 25.81
C LEU A 486 28.11 -5.53 26.78
N THR A 487 27.51 -4.36 27.02
CA THR A 487 28.04 -3.27 27.86
C THR A 487 27.47 -3.31 29.27
N THR A 488 28.33 -3.22 30.27
CA THR A 488 27.96 -3.14 31.69
C THR A 488 27.93 -1.71 32.22
N ARG A 489 28.80 -0.82 31.71
CA ARG A 489 28.85 0.60 32.13
C ARG A 489 27.61 1.38 31.70
N GLY A 490 26.85 1.91 32.67
CA GLY A 490 25.58 2.59 32.44
C GLY A 490 25.63 3.75 31.43
N GLY A 491 26.60 4.66 31.57
CA GLY A 491 26.77 5.80 30.66
C GLY A 491 27.08 5.39 29.21
N THR A 492 28.05 4.49 29.02
CA THR A 492 28.41 3.96 27.69
C THR A 492 27.26 3.17 27.06
N ARG A 493 26.54 2.38 27.87
CA ARG A 493 25.35 1.65 27.44
C ARG A 493 24.24 2.60 26.98
N ALA A 494 24.02 3.70 27.71
CA ALA A 494 23.05 4.74 27.34
C ALA A 494 23.44 5.40 26.00
N ALA A 495 24.72 5.76 25.81
CA ALA A 495 25.21 6.32 24.56
C ALA A 495 24.97 5.39 23.36
N ARG A 496 25.25 4.09 23.52
CA ARG A 496 25.00 3.06 22.49
C ARG A 496 23.51 2.90 22.18
N LEU A 497 22.63 2.93 23.18
CA LEU A 497 21.17 2.88 22.98
C LEU A 497 20.65 4.14 22.26
N ALA A 498 21.14 5.34 22.61
CA ALA A 498 20.78 6.58 21.92
C ALA A 498 21.21 6.54 20.44
N ALA A 499 22.44 6.06 20.18
CA ALA A 499 22.92 5.87 18.81
C ALA A 499 22.09 4.82 18.05
N ALA A 500 21.77 3.68 18.67
CA ALA A 500 20.91 2.66 18.08
C ALA A 500 19.53 3.22 17.71
N ALA A 501 18.93 4.02 18.61
CA ALA A 501 17.64 4.67 18.36
C ALA A 501 17.71 5.63 17.17
N ARG A 502 18.78 6.42 17.05
CA ARG A 502 19.01 7.31 15.91
C ARG A 502 19.11 6.52 14.59
N HIS A 503 19.87 5.43 14.56
CA HIS A 503 19.97 4.58 13.36
C HIS A 503 18.65 3.90 13.01
N ALA A 504 17.91 3.38 14.00
CA ALA A 504 16.58 2.81 13.78
C ALA A 504 15.60 3.85 13.21
N TRP A 505 15.66 5.09 13.72
CA TRP A 505 14.86 6.19 13.20
C TRP A 505 15.19 6.50 11.72
N HIS A 506 16.47 6.65 11.39
CA HIS A 506 16.88 6.89 10.00
C HIS A 506 16.57 5.72 9.06
N ALA A 507 16.52 4.49 9.57
CA ALA A 507 16.08 3.30 8.84
C ALA A 507 14.56 3.23 8.61
N GLY A 508 13.77 4.15 9.17
CA GLY A 508 12.31 4.12 9.05
C GLY A 508 11.63 3.14 10.02
N LEU A 509 12.24 2.90 11.18
CA LEU A 509 11.73 1.99 12.22
C LEU A 509 11.34 2.76 13.49
N PRO A 510 10.30 3.62 13.47
CA PRO A 510 9.97 4.51 14.58
C PRO A 510 9.65 3.76 15.87
N GLN A 511 8.93 2.64 15.77
CA GLN A 511 8.59 1.84 16.95
C GLN A 511 9.83 1.21 17.60
N ARG A 512 10.82 0.80 16.80
CA ARG A 512 12.10 0.31 17.33
C ARG A 512 12.87 1.43 18.01
N ALA A 513 12.95 2.61 17.39
CA ALA A 513 13.58 3.79 17.98
C ALA A 513 12.95 4.16 19.34
N ARG A 514 11.62 4.21 19.45
CA ARG A 514 10.92 4.46 20.73
C ARG A 514 11.26 3.41 21.79
N SER A 515 11.27 2.12 21.43
CA SER A 515 11.61 1.05 22.37
C SER A 515 13.05 1.17 22.91
N LEU A 516 14.00 1.58 22.08
CA LEU A 516 15.40 1.80 22.45
C LEU A 516 15.56 3.01 23.39
N LEU A 517 14.85 4.11 23.10
CA LEU A 517 14.78 5.27 23.99
C LEU A 517 14.12 4.92 25.34
N ASN A 518 13.08 4.08 25.33
CA ASN A 518 12.43 3.61 26.55
C ASN A 518 13.35 2.71 27.39
N ARG A 519 14.20 1.89 26.77
CA ARG A 519 15.25 1.13 27.47
C ARG A 519 16.31 2.04 28.08
N LEU A 520 16.71 3.10 27.37
CA LEU A 520 17.63 4.10 27.89
C LEU A 520 17.05 4.79 29.14
N ASN A 521 15.77 5.19 29.10
CA ASN A 521 15.10 5.84 30.23
C ASN A 521 14.98 4.98 31.49
N ARG A 522 15.11 3.65 31.38
CA ARG A 522 15.11 2.73 32.53
C ARG A 522 16.49 2.62 33.20
N LEU A 523 17.54 3.16 32.59
CA LEU A 523 18.87 3.23 33.20
C LEU A 523 18.89 4.30 34.30
N ASN A 524 19.80 4.16 35.26
CA ASN A 524 19.94 5.13 36.35
C ASN A 524 20.33 6.51 35.79
N SER A 525 19.44 7.50 35.96
CA SER A 525 19.60 8.85 35.39
C SER A 525 20.90 9.53 35.81
N LEU A 526 21.41 9.26 37.01
CA LEU A 526 22.67 9.83 37.53
C LEU A 526 23.91 9.40 36.74
N THR A 527 23.83 8.31 35.97
CA THR A 527 24.96 7.78 35.19
C THR A 527 24.99 8.24 33.73
N ILE A 528 23.96 8.98 33.30
CA ILE A 528 23.76 9.42 31.91
C ILE A 528 24.26 10.86 31.78
N SER A 529 25.19 11.10 30.85
CA SER A 529 25.69 12.45 30.57
C SER A 529 24.62 13.32 29.89
N GLU A 530 24.74 14.63 30.05
CA GLU A 530 23.86 15.62 29.42
C GLU A 530 23.86 15.51 27.88
N GLU A 531 25.01 15.24 27.28
CA GLU A 531 25.14 15.04 25.83
C GLU A 531 24.30 13.84 25.34
N VAL A 532 24.33 12.72 26.08
CA VAL A 532 23.52 11.53 25.73
C VAL A 532 22.03 11.82 25.91
N ARG A 533 21.64 12.59 26.94
CA ARG A 533 20.26 13.03 27.11
C ARG A 533 19.82 13.92 25.95
N GLY A 534 20.62 14.94 25.60
CA GLY A 534 20.34 15.83 24.49
C GLY A 534 20.18 15.09 23.16
N ARG A 535 21.05 14.12 22.86
CA ARG A 535 20.92 13.27 21.67
C ARG A 535 19.68 12.38 21.70
N ALA A 536 19.32 11.83 22.86
CA ALA A 536 18.10 11.03 23.02
C ALA A 536 16.84 11.88 22.80
N GLU A 537 16.78 13.09 23.37
CA GLU A 537 15.68 14.03 23.16
C GLU A 537 15.61 14.51 21.72
N LEU A 538 16.75 14.72 21.04
CA LEU A 538 16.76 15.05 19.63
C LEU A 538 16.10 13.95 18.77
N VAL A 539 16.38 12.68 19.06
CA VAL A 539 15.74 11.55 18.36
C VAL A 539 14.25 11.48 18.70
N ARG A 540 13.87 11.67 19.97
CA ARG A 540 12.47 11.66 20.40
C ARG A 540 11.66 12.76 19.72
N GLY A 541 12.16 14.00 19.78
CA GLY A 541 11.49 15.12 19.13
C GLY A 541 11.44 15.00 17.61
N SER A 542 12.44 14.35 16.99
CA SER A 542 12.41 14.05 15.55
C SER A 542 11.40 12.96 15.18
N LEU A 543 11.18 11.97 16.05
CA LEU A 543 10.11 10.97 15.90
C LEU A 543 8.75 11.66 15.96
N GLU A 544 8.49 12.44 17.02
CA GLU A 544 7.22 13.15 17.20
C GLU A 544 6.97 14.13 16.05
N LEU A 545 7.99 14.84 15.56
CA LEU A 545 7.86 15.78 14.42
C LEU A 545 7.28 15.11 13.17
N ARG A 546 7.64 13.84 12.91
CA ARG A 546 7.31 13.14 11.67
C ARG A 546 6.22 12.08 11.80
N SER A 547 5.91 11.64 13.01
CA SER A 547 4.97 10.53 13.27
C SER A 547 4.01 10.77 14.43
N GLY A 548 4.16 11.86 15.19
CA GLY A 548 3.39 12.13 16.39
C GLY A 548 2.98 13.60 16.51
N LYS A 549 2.85 14.07 17.76
CA LYS A 549 2.25 15.38 18.06
C LYS A 549 3.24 16.51 17.88
N THR A 550 2.87 17.54 17.13
CA THR A 550 3.73 18.72 16.85
C THR A 550 4.12 19.50 18.11
N GLY A 551 3.21 19.59 19.09
CA GLY A 551 3.48 20.22 20.39
C GLY A 551 4.61 19.51 21.16
N SER A 552 4.46 18.20 21.35
CA SER A 552 5.48 17.35 22.00
C SER A 552 6.80 17.38 21.25
N ALA A 553 6.76 17.30 19.92
CA ALA A 553 7.95 17.42 19.09
C ALA A 553 8.71 18.73 19.37
N CYS A 554 7.99 19.87 19.42
CA CYS A 554 8.61 21.15 19.69
C CYS A 554 9.22 21.23 21.09
N ASP A 555 8.52 20.72 22.12
CA ASP A 555 9.02 20.72 23.50
C ASP A 555 10.31 19.89 23.63
N GLU A 556 10.32 18.67 23.08
CA GLU A 556 11.47 17.76 23.13
C GLU A 556 12.67 18.29 22.34
N LEU A 557 12.44 18.92 21.18
CA LEU A 557 13.51 19.52 20.38
C LEU A 557 14.12 20.77 21.04
N LEU A 558 13.31 21.56 21.74
CA LEU A 558 13.84 22.68 22.55
C LEU A 558 14.66 22.17 23.73
N ALA A 559 14.20 21.13 24.42
CA ALA A 559 14.98 20.48 25.47
C ALA A 559 16.30 19.92 24.92
N ALA A 560 16.28 19.27 23.76
CA ALA A 560 17.48 18.79 23.08
C ALA A 560 18.47 19.92 22.79
N ALA A 561 17.99 21.06 22.29
CA ALA A 561 18.83 22.24 22.03
C ALA A 561 19.49 22.77 23.31
N GLU A 562 18.74 22.84 24.42
CA GLU A 562 19.26 23.29 25.72
C GLU A 562 20.36 22.35 26.25
N TRP A 563 20.17 21.03 26.17
CA TRP A 563 21.18 20.06 26.58
C TRP A 563 22.44 20.08 25.72
N LEU A 564 22.32 20.38 24.42
CA LEU A 564 23.42 20.27 23.46
C LEU A 564 24.20 21.58 23.28
N LEU A 565 23.66 22.73 23.67
CA LEU A 565 24.20 24.05 23.31
C LEU A 565 25.71 24.22 23.60
N ASP A 566 26.15 23.75 24.77
CA ASP A 566 27.53 23.88 25.24
C ASP A 566 28.41 22.66 24.88
N ARG A 567 27.88 21.66 24.17
CA ARG A 567 28.57 20.38 23.89
C ARG A 567 28.67 20.08 22.40
N ASP A 568 27.58 20.32 21.68
CA ASP A 568 27.46 20.15 20.24
C ASP A 568 26.56 21.26 19.67
N ARG A 569 27.19 22.39 19.39
CA ARG A 569 26.50 23.62 18.98
C ARG A 569 25.75 23.44 17.65
N GLU A 570 26.32 22.70 16.71
CA GLU A 570 25.67 22.48 15.41
C GLU A 570 24.38 21.69 15.60
N GLU A 571 24.41 20.58 16.35
CA GLU A 571 23.20 19.80 16.64
C GLU A 571 22.20 20.58 17.50
N ALA A 572 22.65 21.44 18.41
CA ALA A 572 21.76 22.32 19.15
C ALA A 572 20.99 23.29 18.23
N VAL A 573 21.67 23.93 17.28
CA VAL A 573 21.00 24.82 16.30
C VAL A 573 20.10 24.00 15.37
N ARG A 574 20.52 22.80 14.96
CA ARG A 574 19.69 21.89 14.16
C ARG A 574 18.41 21.47 14.90
N ALA A 575 18.49 21.24 16.22
CA ALA A 575 17.33 20.98 17.07
C ALA A 575 16.38 22.20 17.11
N LEU A 576 16.90 23.43 17.19
CA LEU A 576 16.09 24.65 17.10
C LEU A 576 15.38 24.79 15.74
N VAL A 577 16.06 24.47 14.63
CA VAL A 577 15.42 24.47 13.30
C VAL A 577 14.31 23.42 13.22
N ARG A 578 14.53 22.21 13.75
CA ARG A 578 13.45 21.20 13.79
C ARG A 578 12.29 21.61 14.71
N ALA A 579 12.57 22.29 15.82
CA ALA A 579 11.52 22.82 16.71
C ALA A 579 10.69 23.90 16.00
N SER A 580 11.33 24.73 15.17
CA SER A 580 10.63 25.70 14.33
C SER A 580 9.84 25.00 13.22
N GLU A 581 10.34 23.91 12.63
CA GLU A 581 9.57 23.05 11.71
C GLU A 581 8.31 22.47 12.38
N ALA A 582 8.40 22.02 13.64
CA ALA A 582 7.23 21.56 14.40
C ALA A 582 6.18 22.66 14.56
N SER A 583 6.62 23.88 14.89
CA SER A 583 5.75 25.05 15.02
C SER A 583 5.15 25.47 13.67
N TYR A 584 5.92 25.37 12.59
CA TYR A 584 5.46 25.57 11.22
C TYR A 584 4.35 24.56 10.88
N MET A 585 4.59 23.27 11.07
CA MET A 585 3.60 22.21 10.79
C MET A 585 2.32 22.39 11.60
N ALA A 586 2.44 22.87 12.85
CA ALA A 586 1.30 23.20 13.71
C ALA A 586 0.52 24.44 13.26
N GLY A 587 1.13 25.31 12.44
CA GLY A 587 0.61 26.65 12.17
C GLY A 587 0.77 27.63 13.33
N ASP A 588 1.58 27.30 14.34
CA ASP A 588 1.84 28.13 15.51
C ASP A 588 2.91 29.19 15.21
N THR A 589 2.45 30.28 14.61
CA THR A 589 3.31 31.40 14.21
C THR A 589 3.95 32.09 15.42
N GLN A 590 3.25 32.19 16.55
CA GLN A 590 3.78 32.85 17.75
C GLN A 590 4.94 32.07 18.34
N ARG A 591 4.79 30.76 18.46
CA ARG A 591 5.84 29.87 18.95
C ARG A 591 7.03 29.84 17.99
N PHE A 592 6.79 29.80 16.67
CA PHE A 592 7.85 29.93 15.68
C PHE A 592 8.69 31.20 15.90
N LEU A 593 8.04 32.37 16.00
CA LEU A 593 8.72 33.65 16.19
C LEU A 593 9.46 33.74 17.53
N SER A 594 8.96 33.08 18.58
CA SER A 594 9.64 32.98 19.88
C SER A 594 10.96 32.21 19.77
N ILE A 595 10.95 31.07 19.06
CA ILE A 595 12.15 30.26 18.82
C ILE A 595 13.20 31.07 18.06
N VAL A 596 12.80 31.75 16.97
CA VAL A 596 13.73 32.57 16.18
C VAL A 596 14.35 33.70 17.01
N ARG A 597 13.56 34.36 17.87
CA ARG A 597 14.07 35.39 18.78
C ARG A 597 15.13 34.84 19.73
N ARG A 598 14.92 33.63 20.28
CA ARG A 598 15.92 32.97 21.15
C ARG A 598 17.15 32.53 20.35
N SER A 599 16.98 32.01 19.14
CA SER A 599 18.10 31.55 18.30
C SER A 599 18.98 32.70 17.80
N ALA A 600 18.42 33.87 17.53
CA ALA A 600 19.17 35.04 17.08
C ALA A 600 20.28 35.45 18.07
N ALA A 601 20.02 35.33 19.38
CA ALA A 601 21.00 35.61 20.42
C ALA A 601 22.16 34.60 20.45
N LEU A 602 22.04 33.46 19.78
CA LEU A 602 23.07 32.43 19.75
C LEU A 602 24.08 32.65 18.63
N ARG A 603 23.81 33.49 17.62
CA ARG A 603 24.64 33.65 16.41
C ARG A 603 26.06 34.11 16.74
N ARG A 604 27.07 33.52 16.09
CA ARG A 604 28.48 33.90 16.22
C ARG A 604 29.09 34.25 14.85
N PRO A 605 30.07 35.17 14.78
CA PRO A 605 30.71 35.55 13.51
C PRO A 605 31.48 34.40 12.83
N ASP A 606 31.97 33.45 13.60
CA ASP A 606 32.81 32.32 13.20
C ASP A 606 32.01 31.01 12.99
N ASP A 607 30.68 31.08 13.00
CA ASP A 607 29.83 29.89 12.78
C ASP A 607 30.12 29.24 11.40
N PRO A 608 30.16 27.89 11.30
CA PRO A 608 30.34 27.19 10.02
C PRO A 608 29.22 27.52 9.00
N PRO A 609 29.45 27.32 7.68
CA PRO A 609 28.46 27.62 6.64
C PRO A 609 27.08 26.99 6.88
N VAL A 610 27.01 25.74 7.36
CA VAL A 610 25.75 25.07 7.67
C VAL A 610 24.98 25.76 8.81
N THR A 611 25.68 26.22 9.84
CA THR A 611 25.09 26.91 10.99
C THR A 611 24.63 28.31 10.61
N GLN A 612 25.42 29.04 9.82
CA GLN A 612 25.00 30.32 9.25
C GLN A 612 23.73 30.14 8.42
N LEU A 613 23.70 29.14 7.52
CA LEU A 613 22.54 28.84 6.68
C LEU A 613 21.28 28.58 7.53
N MET A 614 21.38 27.83 8.62
CA MET A 614 20.25 27.58 9.53
C MET A 614 19.69 28.87 10.15
N PHE A 615 20.55 29.80 10.56
CA PHE A 615 20.09 31.10 11.08
C PHE A 615 19.43 31.96 9.99
N GLU A 616 20.02 32.02 8.80
CA GLU A 616 19.45 32.77 7.67
C GLU A 616 18.10 32.19 7.24
N TYR A 617 17.96 30.86 7.24
CA TYR A 617 16.68 30.19 7.01
C TYR A 617 15.63 30.63 8.03
N LEU A 618 15.93 30.53 9.33
CA LEU A 618 15.01 30.92 10.40
C LEU A 618 14.55 32.38 10.29
N GLU A 619 15.49 33.31 10.03
CA GLU A 619 15.16 34.73 9.89
C GLU A 619 14.31 35.01 8.64
N GLY A 620 14.61 34.36 7.52
CA GLY A 620 13.84 34.49 6.29
C GLY A 620 12.39 34.01 6.44
N ILE A 621 12.17 32.85 7.07
CA ILE A 621 10.83 32.36 7.38
C ILE A 621 10.12 33.31 8.37
N ALA A 622 10.81 33.76 9.42
CA ALA A 622 10.24 34.65 10.42
C ALA A 622 9.82 36.01 9.84
N ALA A 623 10.62 36.59 8.96
CA ALA A 623 10.26 37.83 8.24
C ALA A 623 9.00 37.64 7.37
N THR A 624 8.88 36.48 6.70
CA THR A 624 7.67 36.10 5.96
C THR A 624 6.45 36.03 6.89
N PHE A 625 6.60 35.43 8.07
CA PHE A 625 5.51 35.30 9.05
C PHE A 625 5.08 36.62 9.68
N ARG A 626 5.99 37.58 9.81
CA ARG A 626 5.67 38.97 10.22
C ARG A 626 5.00 39.78 9.10
N GLY A 627 4.92 39.25 7.88
CA GLY A 627 4.42 39.96 6.69
C GLY A 627 5.44 40.93 6.09
N HIS A 628 6.70 40.87 6.53
CA HIS A 628 7.81 41.70 6.06
C HIS A 628 8.55 41.00 4.91
N HIS A 629 7.84 40.70 3.82
CA HIS A 629 8.37 39.84 2.76
C HIS A 629 9.59 40.42 2.02
N ARG A 630 9.73 41.75 1.99
CA ARG A 630 10.93 42.41 1.44
C ARG A 630 12.17 42.11 2.30
N ASP A 631 12.02 42.15 3.62
CA ASP A 631 13.11 41.86 4.57
C ASP A 631 13.49 40.38 4.55
N ALA A 632 12.55 39.49 4.19
CA ALA A 632 12.81 38.06 4.02
C ALA A 632 13.76 37.76 2.84
N ALA A 633 13.84 38.64 1.83
CA ALA A 633 14.52 38.30 0.58
C ALA A 633 16.04 38.14 0.73
N ALA A 634 16.69 38.99 1.52
CA ALA A 634 18.14 38.92 1.76
C ALA A 634 18.57 37.62 2.49
N PRO A 635 18.00 37.27 3.67
CA PRO A 635 18.37 36.04 4.36
C PRO A 635 18.04 34.78 3.53
N LEU A 636 16.89 34.73 2.84
CA LEU A 636 16.54 33.59 2.00
C LEU A 636 17.49 33.42 0.80
N ARG A 637 17.96 34.50 0.18
CA ARG A 637 19.01 34.41 -0.87
C ARG A 637 20.32 33.91 -0.30
N ARG A 638 20.68 34.32 0.92
CA ARG A 638 21.88 33.84 1.60
C ARG A 638 21.83 32.33 1.85
N VAL A 639 20.66 31.75 2.14
CA VAL A 639 20.48 30.29 2.19
C VAL A 639 20.85 29.63 0.86
N LEU A 640 20.38 30.18 -0.26
CA LEU A 640 20.66 29.65 -1.60
C LEU A 640 22.14 29.75 -1.98
N GLU A 641 22.83 30.81 -1.54
CA GLU A 641 24.28 30.97 -1.74
C GLU A 641 25.10 29.94 -0.95
N LEU A 642 24.67 29.61 0.26
CA LEU A 642 25.39 28.69 1.16
C LEU A 642 25.09 27.21 0.86
N ALA A 643 23.89 26.88 0.38
CA ALA A 643 23.43 25.50 0.18
C ALA A 643 24.37 24.60 -0.66
N PRO A 644 24.99 25.07 -1.77
CA PRO A 644 25.90 24.25 -2.59
C PRO A 644 27.12 23.72 -1.82
N SER A 645 27.51 24.35 -0.71
CA SER A 645 28.68 23.96 0.08
C SER A 645 28.44 22.80 1.07
N VAL A 646 27.18 22.40 1.30
CA VAL A 646 26.82 21.44 2.35
C VAL A 646 26.06 20.21 1.81
N ASP A 647 25.53 20.24 0.58
CA ASP A 647 24.92 19.15 -0.20
C ASP A 647 24.30 17.95 0.56
N THR A 648 23.54 18.23 1.63
CA THR A 648 22.75 17.24 2.36
C THR A 648 21.27 17.38 2.01
N PRO A 649 20.47 16.30 2.05
CA PRO A 649 19.05 16.36 1.73
C PRO A 649 18.28 17.42 2.54
N SER A 650 18.56 17.56 3.84
CA SER A 650 17.89 18.55 4.70
C SER A 650 18.21 20.00 4.31
N VAL A 651 19.48 20.29 3.98
CA VAL A 651 19.88 21.63 3.54
C VAL A 651 19.25 21.98 2.19
N LEU A 652 19.20 21.02 1.27
CA LEU A 652 18.55 21.22 -0.03
C LEU A 652 17.03 21.42 0.11
N VAL A 653 16.39 20.77 1.09
CA VAL A 653 14.98 21.03 1.43
C VAL A 653 14.81 22.47 1.95
N TRP A 654 15.64 22.96 2.86
CA TRP A 654 15.56 24.35 3.34
C TRP A 654 15.82 25.37 2.23
N ALA A 655 16.75 25.08 1.32
CA ALA A 655 16.99 25.88 0.13
C ALA A 655 15.77 25.87 -0.81
N CYS A 656 15.14 24.71 -1.04
CA CYS A 656 13.91 24.60 -1.81
C CYS A 656 12.78 25.45 -1.23
N VAL A 657 12.55 25.38 0.08
CA VAL A 657 11.56 26.22 0.78
C VAL A 657 11.88 27.72 0.60
N SER A 658 13.16 28.08 0.69
CA SER A 658 13.60 29.46 0.48
C SER A 658 13.30 29.95 -0.94
N SER A 659 13.55 29.13 -1.97
CA SER A 659 13.18 29.42 -3.36
C SER A 659 11.67 29.58 -3.55
N LEU A 660 10.86 28.71 -2.95
CA LEU A 660 9.39 28.81 -3.00
C LEU A 660 8.89 30.14 -2.41
N LEU A 661 9.45 30.58 -1.30
CA LEU A 661 9.07 31.84 -0.67
C LEU A 661 9.54 33.08 -1.46
N LEU A 662 10.68 32.97 -2.15
CA LEU A 662 11.18 33.99 -3.08
C LEU A 662 10.40 34.03 -4.40
N GLY A 663 9.60 33.00 -4.71
CA GLY A 663 8.82 32.91 -5.95
C GLY A 663 9.57 32.34 -7.14
N ASP A 664 10.70 31.68 -6.90
CA ASP A 664 11.46 30.97 -7.93
C ASP A 664 11.12 29.47 -7.91
N ASP A 665 9.94 29.14 -8.44
CA ASP A 665 9.39 27.78 -8.43
C ASP A 665 10.23 26.82 -9.31
N ALA A 666 10.90 27.32 -10.35
CA ALA A 666 11.80 26.55 -11.19
C ALA A 666 13.08 26.15 -10.45
N GLN A 667 13.66 27.06 -9.65
CA GLN A 667 14.80 26.72 -8.79
C GLN A 667 14.40 25.78 -7.67
N ALA A 668 13.21 25.96 -7.07
CA ALA A 668 12.67 25.03 -6.08
C ALA A 668 12.54 23.60 -6.64
N LEU A 669 12.03 23.45 -7.86
CA LEU A 669 11.95 22.16 -8.56
C LEU A 669 13.34 21.51 -8.74
N LYS A 670 14.35 22.28 -9.15
CA LYS A 670 15.74 21.78 -9.30
C LYS A 670 16.33 21.33 -7.97
N LEU A 671 16.15 22.12 -6.91
CA LEU A 671 16.70 21.83 -5.58
C LEU A 671 16.04 20.60 -4.95
N SER A 672 14.72 20.46 -5.06
CA SER A 672 13.99 19.29 -4.57
C SER A 672 14.33 18.01 -5.34
N THR A 673 14.51 18.10 -6.66
CA THR A 673 14.99 16.97 -7.48
C THR A 673 16.38 16.50 -7.03
N ARG A 674 17.32 17.44 -6.86
CA ARG A 674 18.66 17.13 -6.33
C ARG A 674 18.58 16.56 -4.92
N ALA A 675 17.72 17.09 -4.04
CA ALA A 675 17.54 16.56 -2.69
C ALA A 675 17.09 15.10 -2.70
N MET A 676 16.20 14.74 -3.64
CA MET A 676 15.71 13.38 -3.81
C MET A 676 16.81 12.45 -4.33
N GLU A 677 17.59 12.89 -5.33
CA GLU A 677 18.74 12.15 -5.86
C GLU A 677 19.78 11.91 -4.78
N THR A 678 20.17 12.95 -4.02
CA THR A 678 21.09 12.84 -2.90
C THR A 678 20.56 11.90 -1.82
N ALA A 679 19.27 11.99 -1.46
CA ALA A 679 18.67 11.09 -0.48
C ALA A 679 18.69 9.63 -0.94
N ARG A 680 18.39 9.37 -2.22
CA ARG A 680 18.44 8.02 -2.82
C ARG A 680 19.87 7.48 -2.87
N ALA A 681 20.83 8.29 -3.31
CA ALA A 681 22.25 7.92 -3.39
C ALA A 681 22.84 7.58 -2.01
N GLN A 682 22.42 8.30 -0.97
CA GLN A 682 22.85 8.06 0.42
C GLN A 682 22.07 6.92 1.11
N GLY A 683 21.10 6.29 0.44
CA GLY A 683 20.22 5.29 1.06
C GLY A 683 19.29 5.86 2.13
N ALA A 684 19.14 7.18 2.21
CA ALA A 684 18.25 7.88 3.13
C ALA A 684 16.79 7.86 2.62
N VAL A 685 16.28 6.66 2.31
CA VAL A 685 14.92 6.42 1.78
C VAL A 685 13.87 7.07 2.65
N SER A 686 14.14 7.06 3.96
CA SER A 686 13.24 7.62 4.92
C SER A 686 13.12 9.16 4.72
N THR A 687 14.12 9.88 4.24
CA THR A 687 13.99 11.34 3.98
C THR A 687 13.15 11.66 2.73
N VAL A 688 12.96 10.70 1.81
CA VAL A 688 12.33 10.93 0.50
C VAL A 688 10.89 11.46 0.59
N PRO A 689 9.98 10.92 1.43
CA PRO A 689 8.64 11.48 1.59
C PRO A 689 8.61 12.98 1.89
N GLN A 690 9.52 13.47 2.73
CA GLN A 690 9.60 14.90 3.05
C GLN A 690 10.07 15.71 1.83
N VAL A 691 11.03 15.20 1.07
CA VAL A 691 11.50 15.89 -0.15
C VAL A 691 10.35 16.02 -1.15
N LEU A 692 9.55 14.96 -1.31
CA LEU A 692 8.40 14.95 -2.22
C LEU A 692 7.35 15.99 -1.83
N GLU A 693 7.13 16.26 -0.53
CA GLU A 693 6.19 17.29 -0.08
C GLU A 693 6.48 18.67 -0.69
N PHE A 694 7.76 19.04 -0.81
CA PHE A 694 8.19 20.33 -1.36
C PHE A 694 8.36 20.30 -2.88
N LEU A 695 8.72 19.14 -3.46
CA LEU A 695 8.68 18.93 -4.91
C LEU A 695 7.27 19.18 -5.44
N ILE A 696 6.26 18.57 -4.81
CA ILE A 696 4.84 18.72 -5.15
C ILE A 696 4.41 20.18 -5.12
N GLN A 697 4.87 20.94 -4.12
CA GLN A 697 4.52 22.35 -4.01
C GLN A 697 5.09 23.18 -5.18
N ALA A 698 6.31 22.90 -5.64
CA ALA A 698 6.87 23.54 -6.83
C ALA A 698 6.12 23.14 -8.11
N GLU A 699 5.79 21.85 -8.25
CA GLU A 699 5.02 21.33 -9.39
C GLU A 699 3.62 21.93 -9.49
N LEU A 700 2.98 22.18 -8.35
CA LEU A 700 1.69 22.84 -8.28
C LEU A 700 1.74 24.25 -8.88
N TRP A 701 2.72 25.06 -8.49
CA TRP A 701 2.89 26.42 -9.01
C TRP A 701 3.22 26.44 -10.50
N LEU A 702 3.94 25.43 -10.99
CA LEU A 702 4.24 25.24 -12.41
C LEU A 702 3.08 24.57 -13.19
N GLY A 703 1.93 24.35 -12.57
CA GLY A 703 0.74 23.76 -13.21
C GLY A 703 0.89 22.30 -13.63
N ARG A 704 1.77 21.52 -12.97
CA ARG A 704 2.08 20.10 -13.28
C ARG A 704 1.26 19.13 -12.44
N TYR A 705 -0.07 19.24 -12.47
CA TYR A 705 -0.98 18.45 -11.62
C TYR A 705 -0.87 16.92 -11.77
N ALA A 706 -0.55 16.41 -12.97
CA ALA A 706 -0.33 14.98 -13.18
C ALA A 706 0.88 14.47 -12.36
N SER A 707 1.97 15.24 -12.31
CA SER A 707 3.14 14.93 -11.49
C SER A 707 2.82 15.01 -9.99
N VAL A 708 2.02 16.00 -9.58
CA VAL A 708 1.54 16.13 -8.18
C VAL A 708 0.88 14.84 -7.70
N ALA A 709 -0.06 14.29 -8.48
CA ALA A 709 -0.75 13.05 -8.10
C ALA A 709 0.22 11.85 -8.02
N ALA A 710 1.12 11.69 -8.98
CA ALA A 710 2.08 10.59 -9.02
C ALA A 710 3.08 10.66 -7.85
N ASN A 711 3.68 11.83 -7.62
CA ASN A 711 4.65 12.06 -6.56
C ASN A 711 4.02 11.97 -5.16
N ALA A 712 2.78 12.45 -4.99
CA ALA A 712 2.06 12.32 -3.72
C ALA A 712 1.69 10.86 -3.42
N MET A 713 1.37 10.05 -4.44
CA MET A 713 1.13 8.62 -4.26
C MET A 713 2.42 7.87 -3.85
N GLU A 714 3.54 8.15 -4.51
CA GLU A 714 4.84 7.59 -4.12
C GLU A 714 5.22 8.01 -2.69
N GLY A 715 5.03 9.30 -2.37
CA GLY A 715 5.29 9.87 -1.05
C GLY A 715 4.44 9.25 0.04
N LEU A 716 3.15 9.04 -0.20
CA LEU A 716 2.24 8.35 0.72
C LEU A 716 2.72 6.92 1.02
N ARG A 717 3.00 6.14 -0.03
CA ARG A 717 3.49 4.76 0.11
C ARG A 717 4.79 4.71 0.93
N LEU A 718 5.78 5.50 0.57
CA LEU A 718 7.07 5.55 1.28
C LEU A 718 6.91 6.05 2.72
N ALA A 719 6.00 6.99 2.98
CA ALA A 719 5.70 7.46 4.33
C ALA A 719 5.09 6.35 5.18
N GLN A 720 4.14 5.58 4.64
CA GLN A 720 3.53 4.43 5.32
C GLN A 720 4.54 3.33 5.60
N GLU A 721 5.37 2.96 4.62
CA GLU A 721 6.44 1.96 4.74
C GLU A 721 7.50 2.32 5.79
N THR A 722 7.71 3.62 6.03
CA THR A 722 8.72 4.12 6.98
C THR A 722 8.12 4.66 8.29
N GLY A 723 6.82 4.47 8.51
CA GLY A 723 6.10 4.92 9.72
C GLY A 723 6.10 6.44 9.92
N ARG A 724 6.01 7.23 8.85
CA ARG A 724 5.93 8.70 8.89
C ARG A 724 4.53 9.20 8.69
N LEU A 725 3.72 9.06 9.74
CA LEU A 725 2.30 9.39 9.69
C LEU A 725 2.01 10.86 9.36
N ASN A 726 2.84 11.80 9.82
CA ASN A 726 2.63 13.22 9.54
C ASN A 726 2.88 13.53 8.05
N SER A 727 3.91 12.92 7.45
CA SER A 727 4.16 13.00 6.01
C SER A 727 3.06 12.30 5.20
N ALA A 728 2.58 11.14 5.65
CA ALA A 728 1.47 10.44 5.00
C ALA A 728 0.19 11.32 4.96
N ALA A 729 -0.13 11.99 6.06
CA ALA A 729 -1.27 12.90 6.14
C ALA A 729 -1.14 14.08 5.16
N GLN A 730 0.06 14.64 5.01
CA GLN A 730 0.33 15.72 4.06
C GLN A 730 0.21 15.25 2.60
N HIS A 731 0.72 14.07 2.26
CA HIS A 731 0.55 13.47 0.92
C HIS A 731 -0.91 13.16 0.60
N LEU A 732 -1.70 12.69 1.57
CA LEU A 732 -3.15 12.53 1.42
C LEU A 732 -3.84 13.85 1.09
N ALA A 733 -3.45 14.94 1.75
CA ALA A 733 -4.01 16.27 1.47
C ALA A 733 -3.65 16.78 0.06
N TRP A 734 -2.43 16.52 -0.43
CA TRP A 734 -2.05 16.82 -1.83
C TRP A 734 -2.83 15.97 -2.84
N LEU A 735 -3.01 14.67 -2.56
CA LEU A 735 -3.84 13.79 -3.39
C LEU A 735 -5.32 14.21 -3.40
N ALA A 736 -5.81 14.82 -2.33
CA ALA A 736 -7.16 15.41 -2.29
C ALA A 736 -7.25 16.64 -3.18
N LEU A 737 -6.22 17.50 -3.20
CA LEU A 737 -6.16 18.67 -4.08
C LEU A 737 -6.10 18.25 -5.55
N ALA A 738 -5.29 17.24 -5.90
CA ALA A 738 -5.25 16.69 -7.26
C ALA A 738 -6.63 16.17 -7.71
N ALA A 739 -7.32 15.40 -6.85
CA ALA A 739 -8.68 14.93 -7.13
C ALA A 739 -9.69 16.08 -7.28
N ALA A 740 -9.54 17.17 -6.52
CA ALA A 740 -10.36 18.37 -6.66
C ALA A 740 -10.19 19.07 -8.02
N VAL A 741 -8.96 19.04 -8.57
CA VAL A 741 -8.65 19.60 -9.89
C VAL A 741 -9.24 18.73 -11.01
N GLU A 742 -9.10 17.40 -10.90
CA GLU A 742 -9.71 16.43 -11.83
C GLU A 742 -11.25 16.47 -11.77
N GLY A 743 -11.81 16.84 -10.61
CA GLY A 743 -13.26 16.84 -10.36
C GLY A 743 -13.80 15.48 -9.90
N ASP A 744 -12.95 14.66 -9.28
CA ASP A 744 -13.35 13.44 -8.57
C ASP A 744 -13.77 13.80 -7.14
N GLU A 745 -15.08 14.04 -6.99
CA GLU A 745 -15.70 14.50 -5.75
C GLU A 745 -15.61 13.48 -4.62
N GLU A 746 -15.77 12.19 -4.92
CA GLU A 746 -15.74 11.12 -3.92
C GLU A 746 -14.32 10.95 -3.38
N THR A 747 -13.35 10.77 -4.28
CA THR A 747 -11.95 10.57 -3.90
C THR A 747 -11.38 11.78 -3.17
N CYS A 748 -11.71 13.01 -3.60
CA CYS A 748 -11.28 14.23 -2.93
C CYS A 748 -11.78 14.27 -1.47
N ARG A 749 -13.06 13.99 -1.24
CA ARG A 749 -13.65 14.03 0.11
C ARG A 749 -13.07 12.96 1.04
N ILE A 750 -12.90 11.73 0.55
CA ILE A 750 -12.31 10.64 1.34
C ILE A 750 -10.89 11.02 1.78
N ARG A 751 -10.05 11.43 0.83
CA ARG A 751 -8.64 11.77 1.11
C ARG A 751 -8.52 13.01 2.01
N ALA A 752 -9.30 14.05 1.77
CA ALA A 752 -9.31 15.24 2.62
C ALA A 752 -9.80 14.91 4.03
N GLY A 753 -10.85 14.08 4.17
CA GLY A 753 -11.34 13.61 5.46
C GLY A 753 -10.27 12.90 6.26
N SER A 754 -9.63 11.88 5.68
CA SER A 754 -8.54 11.15 6.34
C SER A 754 -7.34 12.03 6.70
N ALA A 755 -6.98 12.99 5.84
CA ALA A 755 -5.90 13.94 6.14
C ALA A 755 -6.26 14.86 7.30
N ILE A 756 -7.50 15.36 7.37
CA ILE A 756 -7.98 16.24 8.45
C ILE A 756 -8.06 15.48 9.77
N GLU A 757 -8.55 14.24 9.78
CA GLU A 757 -8.61 13.40 10.99
C GLU A 757 -7.22 13.19 11.60
N LEU A 758 -6.22 12.86 10.77
CA LEU A 758 -4.83 12.75 11.21
C LEU A 758 -4.27 14.11 11.66
N ALA A 759 -4.66 15.20 10.99
CA ALA A 759 -4.24 16.54 11.36
C ALA A 759 -4.75 16.95 12.75
N ASP A 760 -6.00 16.65 13.07
CA ASP A 760 -6.59 16.93 14.38
C ASP A 760 -5.92 16.09 15.48
N ALA A 761 -5.63 14.82 15.19
CA ALA A 761 -4.98 13.92 16.15
C ALA A 761 -3.56 14.37 16.54
N HIS A 762 -2.79 14.88 15.56
CA HIS A 762 -1.37 15.21 15.72
C HIS A 762 -1.08 16.72 15.81
N GLY A 763 -2.11 17.57 15.66
CA GLY A 763 -1.95 19.03 15.64
C GLY A 763 -1.22 19.53 14.39
N LEU A 764 -1.57 19.02 13.21
CA LEU A 764 -0.96 19.37 11.92
C LEU A 764 -1.75 20.49 11.22
N GLY A 765 -1.57 21.73 11.67
CA GLY A 765 -2.24 22.90 11.09
C GLY A 765 -2.05 23.06 9.57
N VAL A 766 -0.86 22.73 9.04
CA VAL A 766 -0.62 22.77 7.58
C VAL A 766 -1.48 21.77 6.81
N VAL A 767 -1.63 20.55 7.32
CA VAL A 767 -2.39 19.47 6.68
C VAL A 767 -3.88 19.77 6.76
N GLY A 768 -4.38 20.21 7.92
CA GLY A 768 -5.78 20.62 8.08
C GLY A 768 -6.15 21.77 7.14
N ALA A 769 -5.28 22.79 7.04
CA ALA A 769 -5.48 23.91 6.11
C ALA A 769 -5.47 23.45 4.64
N LEU A 770 -4.56 22.55 4.27
CA LEU A 770 -4.47 22.02 2.91
C LEU A 770 -5.68 21.15 2.54
N GLY A 771 -6.14 20.29 3.44
CA GLY A 771 -7.37 19.50 3.26
C GLY A 771 -8.60 20.40 3.13
N GLY A 772 -8.69 21.46 3.94
CA GLY A 772 -9.73 22.49 3.83
C GLY A 772 -9.69 23.23 2.49
N TRP A 773 -8.49 23.56 2.00
CA TRP A 773 -8.30 24.17 0.68
C TRP A 773 -8.70 23.24 -0.46
N ALA A 774 -8.34 21.95 -0.41
CA ALA A 774 -8.76 20.96 -1.41
C ALA A 774 -10.30 20.85 -1.51
N LEU A 775 -10.99 20.79 -0.37
CA LEU A 775 -12.46 20.78 -0.34
C LEU A 775 -13.06 22.08 -0.89
N ALA A 776 -12.48 23.24 -0.56
CA ALA A 776 -12.93 24.51 -1.11
C ALA A 776 -12.67 24.60 -2.62
N HIS A 777 -11.53 24.08 -3.11
CA HIS A 777 -11.23 24.00 -4.53
C HIS A 777 -12.27 23.16 -5.27
N LEU A 778 -12.65 22.00 -4.72
CA LEU A 778 -13.71 21.15 -5.26
C LEU A 778 -15.06 21.88 -5.26
N ASP A 779 -15.39 22.59 -4.18
CA ASP A 779 -16.63 23.35 -4.06
C ASP A 779 -16.70 24.48 -5.10
N VAL A 780 -15.62 25.22 -5.35
CA VAL A 780 -15.56 26.22 -6.43
C VAL A 780 -15.74 25.55 -7.80
N ALA A 781 -15.02 24.46 -8.07
CA ALA A 781 -15.13 23.71 -9.33
C ALA A 781 -16.55 23.16 -9.57
N ALA A 782 -17.28 22.82 -8.51
CA ALA A 782 -18.67 22.38 -8.57
C ALA A 782 -19.71 23.52 -8.55
N GLY A 783 -19.28 24.78 -8.50
CA GLY A 783 -20.18 25.95 -8.43
C GLY A 783 -20.82 26.19 -7.06
N ARG A 784 -20.39 25.48 -6.01
CA ARG A 784 -20.86 25.58 -4.62
C ARG A 784 -20.14 26.70 -3.85
N HIS A 785 -20.19 27.92 -4.39
CA HIS A 785 -19.40 29.05 -3.89
C HIS A 785 -19.67 29.40 -2.41
N ALA A 786 -20.91 29.24 -1.91
CA ALA A 786 -21.23 29.47 -0.50
C ALA A 786 -20.48 28.52 0.45
N ASN A 787 -20.35 27.24 0.09
CA ASN A 787 -19.60 26.26 0.87
C ASN A 787 -18.10 26.60 0.87
N ALA A 788 -17.56 26.95 -0.31
CA ALA A 788 -16.15 27.36 -0.45
C ALA A 788 -15.84 28.61 0.39
N ALA A 789 -16.68 29.65 0.32
CA ALA A 789 -16.53 30.87 1.11
C ALA A 789 -16.60 30.59 2.62
N GLY A 790 -17.53 29.73 3.05
CA GLY A 790 -17.65 29.32 4.46
C GLY A 790 -16.40 28.63 4.99
N ARG A 791 -15.86 27.65 4.24
CA ARG A 791 -14.62 26.93 4.61
C ARG A 791 -13.42 27.85 4.66
N LEU A 792 -13.22 28.66 3.62
CA LEU A 792 -12.04 29.52 3.51
C LEU A 792 -12.09 30.72 4.45
N ARG A 793 -13.28 31.22 4.83
CA ARG A 793 -13.41 32.24 5.87
C ARG A 793 -12.86 31.78 7.21
N ALA A 794 -13.08 30.52 7.59
CA ALA A 794 -12.54 29.97 8.84
C ALA A 794 -11.00 29.96 8.81
N VAL A 795 -10.40 29.68 7.64
CA VAL A 795 -8.95 29.69 7.41
C VAL A 795 -8.39 31.12 7.27
N ALA A 796 -9.21 32.08 6.83
CA ALA A 796 -8.82 33.46 6.54
C ALA A 796 -8.86 34.43 7.73
N ARG A 797 -9.23 33.97 8.94
CA ARG A 797 -9.33 34.86 10.12
C ARG A 797 -8.03 35.61 10.40
N ALA A 798 -8.17 36.91 10.67
CA ALA A 798 -7.07 37.87 10.78
C ALA A 798 -6.36 37.83 12.14
N ASP A 799 -6.98 37.26 13.17
CA ASP A 799 -6.43 37.14 14.54
C ASP A 799 -5.32 36.07 14.66
N GLY A 800 -5.02 35.35 13.57
CA GLY A 800 -3.99 34.31 13.54
C GLY A 800 -4.39 33.03 14.27
N THR A 801 -5.64 32.93 14.75
CA THR A 801 -6.16 31.72 15.39
C THR A 801 -6.83 30.82 14.35
N GLY A 802 -6.24 29.64 14.11
CA GLY A 802 -6.91 28.56 13.35
C GLY A 802 -6.59 28.41 11.86
N GLY A 803 -5.42 28.88 11.36
CA GLY A 803 -5.01 28.61 9.97
C GLY A 803 -3.51 28.72 9.73
N HIS A 804 -2.98 27.90 8.81
CA HIS A 804 -1.57 27.93 8.41
C HIS A 804 -1.30 29.04 7.38
N LEU A 805 -0.45 30.02 7.72
CA LEU A 805 -0.26 31.26 6.94
C LEU A 805 0.02 31.02 5.45
N VAL A 806 0.93 30.10 5.12
CA VAL A 806 1.33 29.85 3.72
C VAL A 806 0.14 29.31 2.91
N ILE A 807 -0.62 28.37 3.48
CA ILE A 807 -1.77 27.78 2.80
C ILE A 807 -2.90 28.80 2.67
N ARG A 808 -3.10 29.63 3.70
CA ARG A 808 -4.08 30.72 3.66
C ARG A 808 -3.83 31.64 2.46
N VAL A 809 -2.58 32.06 2.24
CA VAL A 809 -2.28 32.96 1.12
C VAL A 809 -2.40 32.24 -0.23
N MET A 810 -2.02 30.96 -0.32
CA MET A 810 -2.23 30.13 -1.51
C MET A 810 -3.71 29.95 -1.85
N ALA A 811 -4.58 29.86 -0.84
CA ALA A 811 -6.02 29.68 -1.02
C ALA A 811 -6.79 30.98 -1.28
N THR A 812 -6.17 32.15 -1.12
CA THR A 812 -6.81 33.46 -1.32
C THR A 812 -7.51 33.59 -2.68
N PRO A 813 -6.95 33.16 -3.83
CA PRO A 813 -7.66 33.28 -5.11
C PRO A 813 -8.99 32.54 -5.15
N HIS A 814 -9.08 31.33 -4.57
CA HIS A 814 -10.33 30.59 -4.45
C HIS A 814 -11.30 31.26 -3.49
N PHE A 815 -10.79 31.86 -2.41
CA PHE A 815 -11.63 32.60 -1.46
C PHE A 815 -12.23 33.84 -2.09
N VAL A 816 -11.44 34.64 -2.80
CA VAL A 816 -11.90 35.84 -3.52
C VAL A 816 -12.93 35.47 -4.59
N GLU A 817 -12.68 34.41 -5.36
CA GLU A 817 -13.64 33.92 -6.36
C GLU A 817 -14.97 33.52 -5.73
N ALA A 818 -14.94 32.76 -4.64
CA ALA A 818 -16.15 32.37 -3.93
C ALA A 818 -16.88 33.58 -3.32
N ALA A 819 -16.14 34.49 -2.67
CA ALA A 819 -16.68 35.68 -2.01
C ALA A 819 -17.30 36.68 -2.99
N ALA A 820 -16.72 36.85 -4.18
CA ALA A 820 -17.28 37.70 -5.24
C ALA A 820 -18.66 37.19 -5.70
N ARG A 821 -18.94 35.88 -5.57
CA ARG A 821 -20.24 35.28 -5.89
C ARG A 821 -21.24 35.31 -4.73
N THR A 822 -20.77 35.32 -3.49
CA THR A 822 -21.61 35.29 -2.28
C THR A 822 -21.86 36.67 -1.68
N GLY A 823 -21.13 37.70 -2.11
CA GLY A 823 -21.22 39.07 -1.59
C GLY A 823 -20.32 39.36 -0.38
N ASP A 824 -19.40 38.44 -0.05
CA ASP A 824 -18.54 38.51 1.13
C ASP A 824 -17.26 39.34 0.90
N LEU A 825 -17.44 40.57 0.39
CA LEU A 825 -16.36 41.35 -0.21
C LEU A 825 -15.31 41.85 0.80
N GLU A 826 -15.72 42.29 1.99
CA GLU A 826 -14.79 42.86 2.99
C GLU A 826 -13.73 41.85 3.47
N PRO A 827 -14.10 40.63 3.93
CA PRO A 827 -13.11 39.59 4.22
C PRO A 827 -12.20 39.24 3.04
N ALA A 828 -12.74 39.24 1.81
CA ALA A 828 -11.98 38.94 0.60
C ALA A 828 -10.94 40.02 0.29
N ARG A 829 -11.29 41.31 0.43
CA ARG A 829 -10.36 42.44 0.29
C ARG A 829 -9.24 42.37 1.33
N ALA A 830 -9.56 42.03 2.58
CA ALA A 830 -8.56 41.86 3.63
C ALA A 830 -7.57 40.72 3.32
N ALA A 831 -8.07 39.58 2.81
CA ALA A 831 -7.22 38.47 2.39
C ALA A 831 -6.35 38.81 1.17
N LEU A 832 -6.90 39.54 0.18
CA LEU A 832 -6.17 40.01 -0.99
C LEU A 832 -5.05 40.99 -0.62
N ALA A 833 -5.28 41.89 0.32
CA ALA A 833 -4.23 42.81 0.79
C ALA A 833 -3.01 42.08 1.40
N VAL A 834 -3.21 40.91 2.01
CA VAL A 834 -2.12 40.05 2.48
C VAL A 834 -1.38 39.42 1.30
N LEU A 835 -2.11 38.90 0.31
CA LEU A 835 -1.53 38.33 -0.92
C LEU A 835 -0.70 39.37 -1.67
N ASP A 836 -1.20 40.60 -1.84
CA ASP A 836 -0.51 41.69 -2.54
C ASP A 836 0.87 41.98 -1.95
N ARG A 837 0.97 42.07 -0.62
CA ARG A 837 2.25 42.30 0.08
C ARG A 837 3.25 41.19 -0.19
N TRP A 838 2.78 39.94 -0.26
CA TRP A 838 3.65 38.80 -0.54
C TRP A 838 4.09 38.80 -2.00
N VAL A 839 3.15 38.87 -2.94
CA VAL A 839 3.44 38.77 -4.37
C VAL A 839 4.34 39.91 -4.85
N ALA A 840 4.12 41.13 -4.37
CA ALA A 840 4.95 42.30 -4.69
C ALA A 840 6.42 42.18 -4.28
N SER A 841 6.76 41.24 -3.38
CA SER A 841 8.15 40.97 -2.97
C SER A 841 8.86 39.91 -3.82
N THR A 842 8.11 39.08 -4.55
CA THR A 842 8.63 37.91 -5.26
C THR A 842 8.87 38.16 -6.75
N GLY A 843 8.08 39.04 -7.37
CA GLY A 843 8.19 39.34 -8.81
C GLY A 843 7.78 38.19 -9.74
N SER A 844 7.18 37.11 -9.22
CA SER A 844 6.69 35.98 -10.01
C SER A 844 5.50 36.41 -10.89
N PRO A 845 5.58 36.27 -12.24
CA PRO A 845 4.48 36.63 -13.15
C PRO A 845 3.20 35.86 -12.87
N ASP A 846 3.30 34.55 -12.60
CA ASP A 846 2.15 33.69 -12.29
C ASP A 846 1.42 34.16 -11.02
N ARG A 847 2.17 34.52 -9.96
CA ARG A 847 1.57 35.01 -8.71
C ARG A 847 0.97 36.42 -8.86
N LEU A 848 1.62 37.29 -9.63
CA LEU A 848 1.09 38.62 -9.99
C LEU A 848 -0.21 38.48 -10.79
N ALA A 849 -0.28 37.54 -11.73
CA ALA A 849 -1.49 37.27 -12.50
C ALA A 849 -2.67 36.84 -11.61
N LEU A 850 -2.41 35.98 -10.61
CA LEU A 850 -3.42 35.58 -9.63
C LEU A 850 -3.93 36.76 -8.79
N ALA A 851 -3.03 37.65 -8.35
CA ALA A 851 -3.42 38.86 -7.63
C ALA A 851 -4.25 39.79 -8.51
N ALA A 852 -3.82 40.03 -9.76
CA ALA A 852 -4.55 40.84 -10.74
C ALA A 852 -5.96 40.29 -11.02
N ARG A 853 -6.10 38.96 -11.13
CA ARG A 853 -7.42 38.29 -11.23
C ARG A 853 -8.30 38.55 -10.02
N CYS A 854 -7.74 38.46 -8.81
CA CYS A 854 -8.49 38.76 -7.58
C CYS A 854 -8.95 40.22 -7.56
N HIS A 855 -8.10 41.17 -7.96
CA HIS A 855 -8.48 42.58 -8.12
C HIS A 855 -9.61 42.73 -9.15
N ALA A 856 -9.54 42.04 -10.29
CA ALA A 856 -10.57 42.08 -11.31
C ALA A 856 -11.94 41.57 -10.82
N LEU A 857 -11.96 40.55 -9.94
CA LEU A 857 -13.18 40.00 -9.35
C LEU A 857 -13.82 40.91 -8.30
N LEU A 858 -13.03 41.77 -7.63
CA LEU A 858 -13.48 42.70 -6.60
C LEU A 858 -13.62 44.16 -7.10
N ALA A 859 -13.28 44.41 -8.36
CA ALA A 859 -13.40 45.70 -9.01
C ALA A 859 -14.84 46.00 -9.44
N GLU A 860 -15.15 47.28 -9.57
CA GLU A 860 -16.41 47.73 -10.17
C GLU A 860 -16.49 47.34 -11.65
N PRO A 861 -17.69 47.20 -12.25
CA PRO A 861 -17.86 46.69 -13.62
C PRO A 861 -17.06 47.44 -14.71
N GLY A 862 -16.75 48.72 -14.50
CA GLY A 862 -15.97 49.54 -15.44
C GLY A 862 -14.47 49.30 -15.42
N GLU A 863 -13.91 48.86 -14.27
CA GLU A 863 -12.47 48.63 -14.08
C GLU A 863 -12.08 47.15 -14.19
N SER A 864 -13.06 46.25 -13.97
CA SER A 864 -12.86 44.79 -13.98
C SER A 864 -12.27 44.27 -15.29
N GLU A 865 -12.69 44.82 -16.45
CA GLU A 865 -12.25 44.35 -17.77
C GLU A 865 -10.75 44.61 -18.03
N GLU A 866 -10.25 45.79 -17.63
CA GLU A 866 -8.83 46.13 -17.75
C GLU A 866 -7.96 45.25 -16.85
N ARG A 867 -8.41 45.00 -15.62
CA ARG A 867 -7.71 44.12 -14.66
C ARG A 867 -7.68 42.66 -15.11
N PHE A 868 -8.73 42.15 -15.77
CA PHE A 868 -8.67 40.82 -16.38
C PHE A 868 -7.67 40.74 -17.54
N ARG A 869 -7.54 41.79 -18.36
CA ARG A 869 -6.51 41.83 -19.41
C ARG A 869 -5.11 41.87 -18.84
N GLU A 870 -4.88 42.67 -17.79
CA GLU A 870 -3.62 42.71 -17.04
C GLU A 870 -3.27 41.30 -16.51
N ALA A 871 -4.24 40.61 -15.89
CA ALA A 871 -4.05 39.25 -15.41
C ALA A 871 -3.67 38.27 -16.54
N LEU A 872 -4.32 38.37 -17.71
CA LEU A 872 -4.00 37.52 -18.86
C LEU A 872 -2.62 37.83 -19.47
N ASP A 873 -2.20 39.10 -19.55
CA ASP A 873 -0.84 39.46 -20.01
C ASP A 873 0.23 38.90 -19.07
N LEU A 874 0.01 38.99 -17.76
CA LEU A 874 0.90 38.41 -16.76
C LEU A 874 0.96 36.88 -16.88
N HIS A 875 -0.18 36.22 -17.10
CA HIS A 875 -0.24 34.78 -17.35
C HIS A 875 0.53 34.34 -18.61
N HIS A 876 0.54 35.14 -19.68
CA HIS A 876 1.34 34.83 -20.89
C HIS A 876 2.85 34.86 -20.63
N ARG A 877 3.30 35.61 -19.63
CA ARG A 877 4.71 35.65 -19.19
C ARG A 877 5.02 34.55 -18.15
N GLY A 878 3.98 33.93 -17.60
CA GLY A 878 4.05 32.83 -16.65
C GLY A 878 4.05 31.46 -17.32
N SER A 879 3.84 30.43 -16.51
CA SER A 879 3.94 29.03 -16.92
C SER A 879 2.70 28.19 -16.58
N CYS A 880 1.79 28.70 -15.74
CA CYS A 880 0.65 27.92 -15.24
C CYS A 880 -0.59 28.01 -16.15
N ALA A 881 -0.65 27.16 -17.18
CA ALA A 881 -1.76 27.12 -18.14
C ALA A 881 -3.14 26.88 -17.51
N PHE A 882 -3.21 26.09 -16.43
CA PHE A 882 -4.46 25.83 -15.72
C PHE A 882 -5.04 27.10 -15.10
N GLU A 883 -4.21 27.92 -14.46
CA GLU A 883 -4.66 29.17 -13.86
C GLU A 883 -4.98 30.23 -14.94
N THR A 884 -4.29 30.22 -16.08
CA THR A 884 -4.66 31.02 -17.27
C THR A 884 -6.08 30.67 -17.73
N ALA A 885 -6.40 29.38 -17.86
CA ALA A 885 -7.74 28.92 -18.26
C ALA A 885 -8.82 29.32 -17.27
N ARG A 886 -8.54 29.30 -15.96
CA ARG A 886 -9.47 29.82 -14.93
C ARG A 886 -9.70 31.32 -15.08
N THR A 887 -8.65 32.09 -15.35
CA THR A 887 -8.77 33.54 -15.62
C THR A 887 -9.62 33.79 -16.88
N GLN A 888 -9.40 33.04 -17.95
CA GLN A 888 -10.20 33.10 -19.19
C GLN A 888 -11.67 32.74 -18.94
N LEU A 889 -11.96 31.69 -18.15
CA LEU A 889 -13.32 31.30 -17.78
C LEU A 889 -14.06 32.43 -17.06
N LEU A 890 -13.42 33.02 -16.05
CA LEU A 890 -14.00 34.10 -15.26
C LEU A 890 -14.19 35.36 -16.09
N PHE A 891 -13.21 35.69 -16.95
CA PHE A 891 -13.29 36.85 -17.82
C PHE A 891 -14.37 36.71 -18.89
N GLY A 892 -14.44 35.56 -19.57
CA GLY A 892 -15.49 35.23 -20.53
C GLY A 892 -16.89 35.32 -19.89
N GLY A 893 -17.04 34.81 -18.66
CA GLY A 893 -18.27 34.96 -17.89
C GLY A 893 -18.62 36.41 -17.56
N ALA A 894 -17.64 37.27 -17.27
CA ALA A 894 -17.85 38.71 -17.05
C ALA A 894 -18.28 39.43 -18.34
N LEU A 895 -17.61 39.17 -19.46
CA LEU A 895 -17.96 39.73 -20.78
C LEU A 895 -19.37 39.34 -21.23
N ARG A 896 -19.77 38.08 -20.99
CA ARG A 896 -21.14 37.62 -21.23
C ARG A 896 -22.15 38.43 -20.42
N ARG A 897 -21.92 38.62 -19.11
CA ARG A 897 -22.80 39.43 -18.24
C ARG A 897 -22.88 40.90 -18.70
N ASN A 898 -21.80 41.42 -19.26
CA ASN A 898 -21.74 42.76 -19.89
C ASN A 898 -22.28 42.79 -21.34
N ARG A 899 -23.08 41.79 -21.74
CA ARG A 899 -23.75 41.70 -23.06
C ARG A 899 -22.79 41.66 -24.26
N ARG A 900 -21.60 41.06 -24.10
CA ARG A 900 -20.59 40.88 -25.18
C ARG A 900 -20.30 39.38 -25.47
N PRO A 901 -21.30 38.59 -25.91
CA PRO A 901 -21.16 37.14 -26.05
C PRO A 901 -20.11 36.70 -27.10
N GLY A 902 -19.88 37.48 -28.15
CA GLY A 902 -18.86 37.16 -29.16
C GLY A 902 -17.44 37.13 -28.58
N ALA A 903 -17.06 38.19 -27.85
CA ALA A 903 -15.77 38.26 -27.15
C ALA A 903 -15.67 37.25 -26.00
N ALA A 904 -16.78 36.89 -25.36
CA ALA A 904 -16.81 35.86 -24.33
C ALA A 904 -16.42 34.47 -24.87
N ARG A 905 -16.93 34.08 -26.05
CA ARG A 905 -16.68 32.74 -26.62
C ARG A 905 -15.20 32.45 -26.87
N GLU A 906 -14.44 33.43 -27.35
CA GLU A 906 -13.01 33.28 -27.61
C GLU A 906 -12.26 32.81 -26.34
N HIS A 907 -12.47 33.50 -25.22
CA HIS A 907 -11.86 33.12 -23.95
C HIS A 907 -12.41 31.79 -23.40
N LEU A 908 -13.71 31.55 -23.53
CA LEU A 908 -14.34 30.34 -23.01
C LEU A 908 -13.92 29.07 -23.76
N HIS A 909 -13.67 29.15 -25.08
CA HIS A 909 -13.11 28.02 -25.84
C HIS A 909 -11.68 27.70 -25.41
N GLY A 910 -10.81 28.71 -25.28
CA GLY A 910 -9.44 28.50 -24.78
C GLY A 910 -9.39 27.90 -23.37
N ALA A 911 -10.33 28.32 -22.51
CA ALA A 911 -10.50 27.72 -21.19
C ALA A 911 -10.94 26.24 -21.28
N LEU A 912 -11.95 25.95 -22.10
CA LEU A 912 -12.49 24.60 -22.27
C LEU A 912 -11.42 23.62 -22.79
N GLU A 913 -10.70 23.98 -23.85
CA GLU A 913 -9.63 23.16 -24.43
C GLU A 913 -8.58 22.80 -23.37
N THR A 914 -8.20 23.78 -22.56
CA THR A 914 -7.23 23.55 -21.48
C THR A 914 -7.79 22.65 -20.40
N PHE A 915 -9.02 22.86 -19.92
CA PHE A 915 -9.60 21.98 -18.91
C PHE A 915 -9.77 20.54 -19.40
N GLU A 916 -10.11 20.32 -20.67
CA GLU A 916 -10.19 18.98 -21.27
C GLU A 916 -8.83 18.29 -21.31
N ARG A 917 -7.77 19.01 -21.71
CA ARG A 917 -6.38 18.52 -21.71
C ARG A 917 -5.90 18.11 -20.31
N TYR A 918 -6.33 18.83 -19.28
CA TYR A 918 -6.00 18.53 -17.88
C TYR A 918 -6.91 17.46 -17.25
N GLY A 919 -7.95 17.01 -17.94
CA GLY A 919 -8.95 16.10 -17.36
C GLY A 919 -9.80 16.76 -16.25
N ALA A 920 -9.85 18.09 -16.20
CA ALA A 920 -10.51 18.87 -15.16
C ALA A 920 -12.03 18.93 -15.39
N ARG A 921 -12.72 17.82 -15.11
CA ARG A 921 -14.09 17.55 -15.56
C ARG A 921 -15.09 18.63 -15.16
N LEU A 922 -15.09 19.02 -13.89
CA LEU A 922 -16.03 20.01 -13.36
C LEU A 922 -15.78 21.40 -13.96
N TRP A 923 -14.52 21.77 -14.18
CA TRP A 923 -14.16 23.04 -14.82
C TRP A 923 -14.55 23.08 -16.30
N ALA A 924 -14.36 21.98 -17.03
CA ALA A 924 -14.83 21.85 -18.41
C ALA A 924 -16.36 21.95 -18.49
N GLU A 925 -17.09 21.34 -17.54
CA GLU A 925 -18.56 21.46 -17.45
C GLU A 925 -19.00 22.93 -17.22
N GLN A 926 -18.29 23.68 -16.37
CA GLN A 926 -18.54 25.12 -16.19
C GLN A 926 -18.30 25.91 -17.48
N ALA A 927 -17.17 25.69 -18.17
CA ALA A 927 -16.86 26.38 -19.42
C ALA A 927 -17.92 26.10 -20.51
N ARG A 928 -18.36 24.84 -20.66
CA ARG A 928 -19.47 24.47 -21.58
C ARG A 928 -20.80 25.10 -21.18
N SER A 929 -21.05 25.27 -19.89
CA SER A 929 -22.25 25.97 -19.40
C SER A 929 -22.24 27.45 -19.78
N GLU A 930 -21.11 28.13 -19.57
CA GLU A 930 -20.93 29.54 -19.94
C GLU A 930 -20.95 29.74 -21.47
N LEU A 931 -20.39 28.82 -22.27
CA LEU A 931 -20.49 28.84 -23.74
C LEU A 931 -21.94 28.74 -24.22
N ARG A 932 -22.71 27.77 -23.69
CA ARG A 932 -24.15 27.66 -23.99
C ARG A 932 -24.89 28.93 -23.62
N ALA A 933 -24.58 29.54 -22.47
CA ALA A 933 -25.16 30.81 -22.05
C ALA A 933 -24.74 32.01 -22.92
N ALA A 934 -23.59 31.93 -23.60
CA ALA A 934 -23.14 32.91 -24.59
C ALA A 934 -23.72 32.66 -26.00
N GLY A 935 -24.67 31.72 -26.14
CA GLY A 935 -25.34 31.41 -27.40
C GLY A 935 -24.53 30.49 -28.33
N ASP A 936 -23.49 29.84 -27.81
CA ASP A 936 -22.77 28.77 -28.51
C ASP A 936 -23.44 27.43 -28.20
N ALA A 937 -24.48 27.10 -28.98
CA ALA A 937 -25.20 25.84 -28.84
C ALA A 937 -24.51 24.77 -29.71
N PRO A 938 -24.28 23.54 -29.20
CA PRO A 938 -23.87 22.44 -30.06
C PRO A 938 -24.88 22.25 -31.19
N PRO A 939 -24.46 21.85 -32.40
CA PRO A 939 -25.38 21.67 -33.51
C PRO A 939 -26.48 20.69 -33.10
N ARG A 940 -27.75 21.10 -33.29
CA ARG A 940 -28.91 20.25 -33.03
C ARG A 940 -28.78 18.97 -33.86
N PRO A 941 -28.94 17.77 -33.27
CA PRO A 941 -29.12 16.57 -34.07
C PRO A 941 -30.52 16.65 -34.69
N GLY A 942 -30.59 17.03 -35.97
CA GLY A 942 -31.83 17.12 -36.75
C GLY A 942 -32.11 18.54 -37.25
N GLY A 943 -31.55 18.88 -38.40
CA GLY A 943 -31.83 20.12 -39.12
C GLY A 943 -31.24 20.08 -40.52
N HIS A 944 -31.94 19.43 -41.45
CA HIS A 944 -31.65 19.53 -42.87
C HIS A 944 -31.90 20.96 -43.33
N THR A 945 -30.83 21.71 -43.61
CA THR A 945 -30.91 22.87 -44.51
C THR A 945 -29.72 22.84 -45.47
N LEU A 946 -30.04 22.67 -46.74
CA LEU A 946 -29.14 22.75 -47.88
C LEU A 946 -28.55 24.16 -47.98
N VAL A 947 -27.22 24.28 -47.92
CA VAL A 947 -26.47 25.35 -48.60
C VAL A 947 -25.22 24.75 -49.24
N THR A 948 -25.02 25.13 -50.49
CA THR A 948 -24.13 24.58 -51.52
C THR A 948 -22.72 25.20 -51.51
N GLY A 949 -21.70 24.37 -51.81
CA GLY A 949 -20.35 24.76 -52.25
C GLY A 949 -19.37 25.02 -51.10
N THR A 950 -18.13 24.53 -51.05
CA THR A 950 -17.21 23.91 -52.01
C THR A 950 -16.19 23.07 -51.22
N ALA A 951 -15.77 21.95 -51.79
CA ALA A 951 -14.97 20.91 -51.13
C ALA A 951 -13.55 21.33 -50.69
N ALA A 952 -13.21 20.95 -49.46
CA ALA A 952 -11.85 20.66 -48.99
C ALA A 952 -11.89 19.28 -48.29
N PRO A 953 -10.79 18.50 -48.26
CA PRO A 953 -10.84 17.05 -48.04
C PRO A 953 -11.24 16.71 -46.61
N ALA A 954 -12.15 15.76 -46.47
CA ALA A 954 -12.57 15.19 -45.19
C ALA A 954 -11.42 14.34 -44.61
N GLU A 955 -10.73 14.87 -43.60
CA GLU A 955 -10.08 14.02 -42.60
C GLU A 955 -11.16 13.41 -41.70
N ALA A 956 -11.07 12.10 -41.46
CA ALA A 956 -12.09 11.27 -40.86
C ALA A 956 -12.64 11.85 -39.54
N ALA A 957 -13.87 12.37 -39.59
CA ALA A 957 -14.60 12.74 -38.38
C ALA A 957 -14.97 11.47 -37.62
N GLU A 958 -14.33 11.25 -36.46
CA GLU A 958 -14.65 10.14 -35.55
C GLU A 958 -16.17 10.14 -35.24
N SER A 959 -16.79 8.96 -35.27
CA SER A 959 -18.23 8.77 -35.06
C SER A 959 -18.72 9.46 -33.78
N PRO A 960 -19.90 10.13 -33.77
CA PRO A 960 -20.43 10.83 -32.59
C PRO A 960 -20.60 9.94 -31.35
N ALA A 961 -20.65 8.62 -31.51
CA ALA A 961 -20.62 7.66 -30.40
C ALA A 961 -19.25 7.61 -29.69
N VAL A 962 -18.14 7.76 -30.43
CA VAL A 962 -16.76 7.80 -29.89
C VAL A 962 -16.53 9.10 -29.12
N GLN A 963 -17.09 10.21 -29.58
CA GLN A 963 -17.02 11.52 -28.91
C GLN A 963 -17.75 11.55 -27.56
N ALA A 964 -18.65 10.59 -27.29
CA ALA A 964 -19.35 10.45 -26.01
C ALA A 964 -18.54 9.68 -24.94
N LEU A 965 -17.37 9.14 -25.29
CA LEU A 965 -16.47 8.50 -24.34
C LEU A 965 -15.68 9.55 -23.53
N THR A 966 -15.39 9.25 -22.26
CA THR A 966 -14.45 10.09 -21.49
C THR A 966 -13.04 10.00 -22.06
N ALA A 967 -12.17 10.98 -21.81
CA ALA A 967 -10.78 10.97 -22.32
C ALA A 967 -10.03 9.67 -21.97
N GLN A 968 -10.20 9.18 -20.73
CA GLN A 968 -9.64 7.92 -20.29
C GLN A 968 -10.27 6.70 -20.99
N GLN A 969 -11.59 6.72 -21.23
CA GLN A 969 -12.28 5.67 -21.98
C GLN A 969 -11.84 5.63 -23.45
N LEU A 970 -11.65 6.79 -24.08
CA LEU A 970 -11.13 6.92 -25.44
C LEU A 970 -9.69 6.42 -25.54
N GLN A 971 -8.84 6.73 -24.56
CA GLN A 971 -7.46 6.24 -24.49
C GLN A 971 -7.39 4.72 -24.31
N ILE A 972 -8.23 4.16 -23.42
CA ILE A 972 -8.39 2.71 -23.27
C ILE A 972 -8.90 2.09 -24.58
N ALA A 973 -9.89 2.71 -25.20
CA ALA A 973 -10.50 2.21 -26.44
C ALA A 973 -9.50 2.19 -27.61
N ARG A 974 -8.67 3.23 -27.76
CA ARG A 974 -7.60 3.32 -28.76
C ARG A 974 -6.51 2.27 -28.54
N LEU A 975 -5.99 2.13 -27.31
CA LEU A 975 -5.00 1.10 -27.01
C LEU A 975 -5.53 -0.31 -27.26
N VAL A 976 -6.82 -0.54 -26.99
CA VAL A 976 -7.46 -1.83 -27.28
C VAL A 976 -7.72 -2.02 -28.77
N ALA A 977 -8.05 -0.96 -29.52
CA ALA A 977 -8.16 -1.01 -30.96
C ALA A 977 -6.83 -1.32 -31.64
N ASP A 978 -5.72 -0.84 -31.07
CA ASP A 978 -4.33 -1.15 -31.46
C ASP A 978 -3.86 -2.56 -31.03
N GLY A 979 -4.76 -3.38 -30.46
CA GLY A 979 -4.50 -4.77 -30.10
C GLY A 979 -3.91 -5.00 -28.71
N ALA A 980 -3.79 -3.97 -27.85
CA ALA A 980 -3.28 -4.15 -26.50
C ALA A 980 -4.24 -4.98 -25.62
N THR A 981 -3.68 -5.92 -24.86
CA THR A 981 -4.39 -6.71 -23.85
C THR A 981 -4.77 -5.86 -22.63
N ASN A 982 -5.73 -6.31 -21.80
CA ASN A 982 -6.11 -5.58 -20.58
C ASN A 982 -4.93 -5.34 -19.64
N ARG A 983 -3.97 -6.27 -19.61
CA ARG A 983 -2.76 -6.19 -18.79
C ARG A 983 -1.78 -5.14 -19.33
N GLU A 984 -1.66 -5.02 -20.64
CA GLU A 984 -0.80 -4.02 -21.28
C GLU A 984 -1.40 -2.62 -21.21
N VAL A 985 -2.72 -2.49 -21.40
CA VAL A 985 -3.45 -1.24 -21.18
C VAL A 985 -3.33 -0.81 -19.71
N ALA A 986 -3.49 -1.75 -18.78
CA ALA A 986 -3.28 -1.54 -17.36
C ALA A 986 -1.86 -1.06 -17.05
N ALA A 987 -0.83 -1.69 -17.63
CA ALA A 987 0.56 -1.28 -17.46
C ALA A 987 0.86 0.10 -18.07
N ARG A 988 0.33 0.40 -19.26
CA ARG A 988 0.56 1.68 -19.96
C ARG A 988 -0.19 2.86 -19.34
N LEU A 989 -1.34 2.59 -18.73
CA LEU A 989 -2.17 3.62 -18.09
C LEU A 989 -2.08 3.60 -16.56
N PHE A 990 -1.21 2.75 -15.99
CA PHE A 990 -1.07 2.55 -14.54
C PHE A 990 -2.39 2.25 -13.82
N LEU A 991 -3.27 1.51 -14.48
CA LEU A 991 -4.55 1.04 -13.95
C LEU A 991 -4.44 -0.44 -13.56
N SER A 992 -5.33 -0.92 -12.70
CA SER A 992 -5.46 -2.38 -12.53
C SER A 992 -6.12 -2.99 -13.78
N PRO A 993 -5.81 -4.24 -14.16
CA PRO A 993 -6.52 -4.94 -15.24
C PRO A 993 -8.05 -4.97 -15.03
N ARG A 994 -8.50 -5.03 -13.77
CA ARG A 994 -9.93 -4.99 -13.39
C ARG A 994 -10.54 -3.62 -13.65
N THR A 995 -9.78 -2.54 -13.46
CA THR A 995 -10.20 -1.17 -13.79
C THR A 995 -10.34 -1.01 -15.30
N VAL A 996 -9.41 -1.55 -16.09
CA VAL A 996 -9.51 -1.58 -17.56
C VAL A 996 -10.74 -2.37 -18.02
N GLU A 997 -11.03 -3.53 -17.42
CA GLU A 997 -12.24 -4.32 -17.71
C GLU A 997 -13.52 -3.57 -17.37
N HIS A 998 -13.55 -2.88 -16.24
CA HIS A 998 -14.68 -2.04 -15.86
C HIS A 998 -14.91 -0.93 -16.88
N HIS A 999 -13.85 -0.23 -17.29
CA HIS A 999 -13.94 0.79 -18.33
C HIS A 999 -14.37 0.21 -19.68
N LEU A 1000 -13.84 -0.95 -20.09
CA LEU A 1000 -14.24 -1.61 -21.34
C LEU A 1000 -15.72 -2.03 -21.35
N ARG A 1001 -16.24 -2.52 -20.23
CA ARG A 1001 -17.68 -2.84 -20.11
C ARG A 1001 -18.55 -1.60 -20.28
N ASN A 1002 -18.11 -0.47 -19.70
CA ASN A 1002 -18.79 0.81 -19.86
C ASN A 1002 -18.64 1.38 -21.28
N ILE A 1003 -17.48 1.22 -21.92
CA ILE A 1003 -17.24 1.58 -23.33
C ILE A 1003 -18.16 0.79 -24.24
N PHE A 1004 -18.22 -0.53 -24.09
CA PHE A 1004 -19.10 -1.41 -24.87
C PHE A 1004 -20.57 -1.06 -24.70
N SER A 1005 -21.01 -0.85 -23.46
CA SER A 1005 -22.38 -0.43 -23.17
C SER A 1005 -22.72 0.94 -23.76
N ARG A 1006 -21.78 1.91 -23.76
CA ARG A 1006 -22.00 3.27 -24.29
C ARG A 1006 -21.97 3.34 -25.81
N LEU A 1007 -21.12 2.53 -26.44
CA LEU A 1007 -21.02 2.46 -27.90
C LEU A 1007 -22.03 1.50 -28.54
N GLY A 1008 -22.77 0.72 -27.73
CA GLY A 1008 -23.74 -0.26 -28.22
C GLY A 1008 -23.10 -1.48 -28.89
N ILE A 1009 -21.83 -1.77 -28.57
CA ILE A 1009 -21.04 -2.86 -29.16
C ILE A 1009 -20.83 -3.99 -28.14
N ARG A 1010 -20.54 -5.20 -28.64
CA ARG A 1010 -20.46 -6.43 -27.84
C ARG A 1010 -19.07 -7.06 -27.80
N SER A 1011 -18.12 -6.56 -28.59
CA SER A 1011 -16.79 -7.15 -28.68
C SER A 1011 -15.67 -6.14 -28.95
N ARG A 1012 -14.43 -6.53 -28.59
CA ARG A 1012 -13.21 -5.78 -28.98
C ARG A 1012 -13.07 -5.64 -30.49
N VAL A 1013 -13.50 -6.65 -31.26
CA VAL A 1013 -13.44 -6.63 -32.73
C VAL A 1013 -14.36 -5.55 -33.30
N GLU A 1014 -15.55 -5.37 -32.72
CA GLU A 1014 -16.45 -4.27 -33.08
C GLU A 1014 -15.88 -2.91 -32.68
N LEU A 1015 -15.20 -2.83 -31.53
CA LEU A 1015 -14.53 -1.59 -31.09
C LEU A 1015 -13.41 -1.19 -32.06
N THR A 1016 -12.57 -2.15 -32.49
CA THR A 1016 -11.51 -1.93 -33.47
C THR A 1016 -12.08 -1.47 -34.81
N ARG A 1017 -13.16 -2.09 -35.30
CA ARG A 1017 -13.84 -1.65 -36.54
C ARG A 1017 -14.44 -0.26 -36.46
N LEU A 1018 -14.90 0.14 -35.28
CA LEU A 1018 -15.54 1.44 -35.05
C LEU A 1018 -14.52 2.59 -34.91
N LEU A 1019 -13.27 2.28 -34.60
CA LEU A 1019 -12.17 3.26 -34.44
C LEU A 1019 -11.18 3.31 -35.61
N LEU A 1020 -11.05 2.22 -36.38
CA LEU A 1020 -10.17 2.13 -37.57
C LEU A 1020 -10.93 2.23 -38.90
N GLY A 1021 -12.27 2.34 -38.86
CA GLY A 1021 -13.17 2.30 -40.02
C GLY A 1021 -13.76 3.64 -40.39
#